data_AF-A0A498SJS4-F1
#
_entry.id   AF-A0A498SJS4-F1
#
_cell.length_a   1.000
_cell.length_b   1.000
_cell.length_c   1.000
_cell.angle_alpha   90.00
_cell.angle_beta   90.00
_cell.angle_gamma   90.00
#
_symmetry.space_group_name_H-M   'P 1'
#
loop_
_entity.id
_entity.type
_entity.pdbx_description
1 polymer ?
#
loop_
_entity_poly.entity_id
_entity_poly.type
_entity_poly.pdbx_seq_one_letter_code
_entity_poly.pdbx_strand_id
1 'polypeptide(L)'
;MVPNIRYIGNYDINAEGKFLWEILCQLRNLGIGRIVTKNEWARKWPKQPSYLKIVQACPSMDRWLLRGKLWADWTFRGINLGLYEFSTDLARADWRLIHKHEEDEFIKCDSPMKPIEYPKTMPLPPYLRAVCENGDIIKVEEKRINLDLCLDPQFGMIKHLFKQVDVRHGNSIYDETRPEIWLDLYGDEMPTKVDAWTVGPAELRPHFDSSVPTPCPPELDNMPLPEFKFNSSELENIDDVANSENSGKVMVKPVKMILVTGGVISGVGKGIISSSLGVLLKAHGYRVSFIKIDPYINIDAGTFSPLEHGEVFVLDDGGEVDLDLGNYERFLNIRLTRDNNITTGKIYQQVIERERRGDYLGKTVQTIPHITSAIIEWIERVATIPVDGTDQQPEVCIVELGGTIGDIESMPFVAAFEKFQRPTFKDRLMTVHVSVILEPKSTGELKTKPMQNSMRNLRASGLTPDLLVCRSERPLNKALREKIAAFGMVELEQVISVHDVSNIYKVPLLLYKQNVLEMIVERLKLTAVNAEDALILKPNLFQWTHLSNLCDSFQEEVRIALVGKYVLIPDAYASLNKALRHSAIHAKRQLVISYIHSEHLEETNDPAHIADYKYAWETIKRCQGVVVPGGFGGRGIEGKIAVCKYARENNIPFLGICLGMQCAVIEFARNVCGIKGANSTEFDKTVVGEQQVVVDMPEHKGDEKGMGGTMRLGLRDTVFLTENCKLRKLYDAKKISERHRHRYEVNPKIVPKLSRAGLLFVGMGINENIAHVNGNISSYSALLKLVECETSKTVGEKSTQEMYAISEQGILLSKIENLCGTGGNEISVTSVRMEIFELQDHPYFVGVQFHPEYLSHPLQPSPPLFGLICAASGQLESFLRGSKIPSPMSILKAAENYVNVLTLHHFIS
;
A
#
# COMPACT_ATOMS: atom_id res chain seq x y z
N MET A 1 11.17 -21.96 -37.31
CA MET A 1 9.87 -22.52 -36.87
C MET A 1 9.11 -21.39 -36.19
N VAL A 2 8.02 -20.91 -36.79
CA VAL A 2 7.18 -19.86 -36.21
C VAL A 2 6.38 -20.49 -35.06
N PRO A 3 6.44 -19.97 -33.82
CA PRO A 3 5.67 -20.53 -32.73
C PRO A 3 4.18 -20.33 -32.98
N ASN A 4 3.44 -21.44 -33.02
CA ASN A 4 1.99 -21.49 -33.10
C ASN A 4 1.37 -20.88 -31.84
N ILE A 5 1.01 -19.60 -31.89
CA ILE A 5 0.17 -18.97 -30.87
C ILE A 5 -1.26 -19.45 -31.09
N ARG A 6 -1.76 -20.32 -30.19
CA ARG A 6 -3.17 -20.71 -30.11
C ARG A 6 -3.98 -19.56 -29.51
N TYR A 7 -4.91 -19.01 -30.28
CA TYR A 7 -5.85 -17.96 -29.87
C TYR A 7 -6.96 -18.50 -28.95
N ILE A 8 -7.20 -17.81 -27.84
CA ILE A 8 -8.43 -17.89 -27.05
C ILE A 8 -9.29 -16.71 -27.50
N GLY A 9 -10.40 -17.00 -28.18
CA GLY A 9 -11.29 -15.99 -28.74
C GLY A 9 -12.28 -15.46 -27.70
N ASN A 10 -12.40 -14.13 -27.65
CA ASN A 10 -13.67 -13.46 -27.43
C ASN A 10 -13.84 -12.48 -28.59
N TYR A 11 -14.82 -12.75 -29.45
CA TYR A 11 -15.21 -11.90 -30.57
C TYR A 11 -16.06 -10.74 -30.04
N ASP A 12 -15.42 -9.74 -29.43
CA ASP A 12 -16.05 -8.43 -29.30
C ASP A 12 -15.57 -7.56 -30.45
N ILE A 13 -16.36 -7.54 -31.53
CA ILE A 13 -15.91 -7.20 -32.89
C ILE A 13 -15.97 -5.68 -33.15
N ASN A 14 -16.46 -4.88 -32.20
CA ASN A 14 -16.41 -3.43 -32.30
C ASN A 14 -15.06 -2.90 -31.83
N ALA A 15 -14.04 -3.09 -32.67
CA ALA A 15 -12.71 -2.53 -32.50
C ALA A 15 -12.62 -1.09 -33.03
N GLU A 16 -13.59 -0.24 -32.67
CA GLU A 16 -13.57 1.18 -33.06
C GLU A 16 -12.58 1.97 -32.21
N GLY A 17 -11.67 2.70 -32.86
CA GLY A 17 -10.75 3.60 -32.18
C GLY A 17 -9.61 2.89 -31.44
N LYS A 18 -9.32 1.63 -31.79
CA LYS A 18 -8.17 0.88 -31.26
C LYS A 18 -6.91 1.07 -32.11
N PHE A 19 -5.75 0.74 -31.55
CA PHE A 19 -4.52 0.68 -32.34
C PHE A 19 -4.61 -0.47 -33.33
N LEU A 20 -4.08 -0.28 -34.55
CA LEU A 20 -4.18 -1.30 -35.59
C LEU A 20 -3.56 -2.64 -35.14
N TRP A 21 -2.44 -2.61 -34.41
CA TRP A 21 -1.80 -3.85 -33.93
C TRP A 21 -2.64 -4.62 -32.92
N GLU A 22 -3.44 -3.96 -32.09
CA GLU A 22 -4.35 -4.66 -31.17
C GLU A 22 -5.42 -5.43 -31.96
N ILE A 23 -5.89 -4.86 -33.07
CA ILE A 23 -6.85 -5.50 -33.98
C ILE A 23 -6.19 -6.69 -34.68
N LEU A 24 -4.99 -6.52 -35.26
CA LEU A 24 -4.32 -7.57 -36.01
C LEU A 24 -3.87 -8.73 -35.12
N CYS A 25 -3.41 -8.43 -33.91
CA CYS A 25 -3.10 -9.41 -32.87
C CYS A 25 -4.33 -10.08 -32.26
N GLN A 26 -5.54 -9.88 -32.79
CA GLN A 26 -6.72 -10.68 -32.47
C GLN A 26 -7.18 -11.57 -33.64
N LEU A 27 -6.55 -11.43 -34.81
CA LEU A 27 -6.91 -12.13 -36.04
C LEU A 27 -5.93 -13.26 -36.36
N ARG A 28 -6.44 -14.35 -36.94
CA ARG A 28 -5.58 -15.42 -37.49
C ARG A 28 -4.65 -14.83 -38.55
N ASN A 29 -3.39 -15.27 -38.55
CA ASN A 29 -2.33 -14.78 -39.44
C ASN A 29 -2.19 -13.24 -39.48
N LEU A 30 -2.36 -12.58 -38.34
CA LEU A 30 -2.27 -11.11 -38.21
C LEU A 30 -3.21 -10.35 -39.18
N GLY A 31 -4.32 -10.97 -39.56
CA GLY A 31 -5.31 -10.36 -40.43
C GLY A 31 -4.89 -10.25 -41.91
N ILE A 32 -3.88 -10.98 -42.37
CA ILE A 32 -3.52 -11.02 -43.81
C ILE A 32 -4.75 -11.37 -44.65
N GLY A 33 -5.02 -10.55 -45.66
CA GLY A 33 -6.18 -10.62 -46.54
C GLY A 33 -7.42 -9.87 -46.06
N ARG A 34 -7.46 -9.42 -44.80
CA ARG A 34 -8.59 -8.64 -44.23
C ARG A 34 -8.47 -7.16 -44.56
N ILE A 35 -9.60 -6.47 -44.46
CA ILE A 35 -9.73 -5.05 -44.77
C ILE A 35 -9.92 -4.24 -43.49
N VAL A 36 -9.13 -3.18 -43.35
CA VAL A 36 -9.25 -2.19 -42.28
C VAL A 36 -9.44 -0.80 -42.88
N THR A 37 -10.16 0.06 -42.17
CA THR A 37 -10.35 1.48 -42.55
C THR A 37 -10.09 2.39 -41.35
N LYS A 38 -9.78 3.65 -41.61
CA LYS A 38 -9.75 4.68 -40.57
C LYS A 38 -11.14 5.28 -40.39
N ASN A 39 -11.58 5.55 -39.15
CA ASN A 39 -12.92 6.12 -38.97
C ASN A 39 -13.00 7.54 -39.54
N GLU A 40 -11.90 8.30 -39.49
CA GLU A 40 -11.82 9.60 -40.18
C GLU A 40 -12.11 9.49 -41.69
N TRP A 41 -11.64 8.42 -42.34
CA TRP A 41 -11.91 8.22 -43.78
C TRP A 41 -13.38 7.89 -44.03
N ALA A 42 -13.95 7.00 -43.22
CA ALA A 42 -15.37 6.65 -43.31
C ALA A 42 -16.28 7.85 -43.04
N ARG A 43 -15.93 8.72 -42.09
CA ARG A 43 -16.69 9.95 -41.77
C ARG A 43 -16.58 11.02 -42.86
N LYS A 44 -15.36 11.26 -43.38
CA LYS A 44 -15.12 12.30 -44.38
C LYS A 44 -15.62 11.90 -45.78
N TRP A 45 -15.59 10.61 -46.11
CA TRP A 45 -15.93 10.10 -47.45
C TRP A 45 -16.88 8.90 -47.40
N PRO A 46 -18.10 9.05 -46.85
CA PRO A 46 -19.00 7.92 -46.58
C PRO A 46 -19.51 7.21 -47.84
N LYS A 47 -19.44 7.86 -49.01
CA LYS A 47 -19.89 7.31 -50.30
C LYS A 47 -18.75 6.72 -51.14
N GLN A 48 -17.49 6.86 -50.74
CA GLN A 48 -16.35 6.36 -51.49
C GLN A 48 -15.41 5.57 -50.56
N PRO A 49 -15.27 4.26 -50.76
CA PRO A 49 -14.54 3.45 -49.80
C PRO A 49 -13.05 3.76 -49.81
N SER A 50 -12.52 3.98 -48.61
CA SER A 50 -11.09 4.13 -48.37
C SER A 50 -10.68 3.07 -47.37
N TYR A 51 -9.75 2.20 -47.74
CA TYR A 51 -9.35 1.07 -46.93
C TYR A 51 -7.94 0.59 -47.24
N LEU A 52 -7.40 -0.19 -46.31
CA LEU A 52 -6.15 -0.92 -46.45
C LEU A 52 -6.46 -2.41 -46.45
N LYS A 53 -6.07 -3.11 -47.52
CA LYS A 53 -6.11 -4.56 -47.55
C LYS A 53 -4.75 -5.12 -47.15
N ILE A 54 -4.71 -5.87 -46.07
CA ILE A 54 -3.45 -6.30 -45.46
C ILE A 54 -2.80 -7.37 -46.31
N VAL A 55 -1.60 -7.10 -46.81
CA VAL A 55 -0.82 -8.03 -47.65
C VAL A 55 0.20 -8.77 -46.79
N GLN A 56 0.91 -8.05 -45.92
CA GLN A 56 1.92 -8.63 -45.03
C GLN A 56 2.06 -7.80 -43.76
N ALA A 57 2.24 -8.47 -42.62
CA ALA A 57 2.46 -7.82 -41.33
C ALA A 57 3.64 -8.48 -40.61
N CYS A 58 4.58 -7.68 -40.12
CA CYS A 58 5.73 -8.13 -39.35
C CYS A 58 5.77 -7.38 -38.00
N PRO A 59 5.38 -8.04 -36.89
CA PRO A 59 5.42 -7.42 -35.57
C PRO A 59 6.87 -7.31 -35.08
N SER A 60 7.16 -6.21 -34.38
CA SER A 60 8.38 -5.96 -33.63
C SER A 60 8.04 -6.01 -32.14
N MET A 61 8.67 -6.92 -31.41
CA MET A 61 8.42 -7.12 -29.98
C MET A 61 9.28 -6.16 -29.15
N ASP A 62 8.75 -4.98 -28.84
CA ASP A 62 9.32 -4.08 -27.82
C ASP A 62 8.54 -4.24 -26.50
N ARG A 63 9.21 -4.11 -25.35
CA ARG A 63 8.72 -4.47 -24.01
C ARG A 63 7.52 -3.62 -23.55
N TRP A 64 7.18 -2.55 -24.28
CA TRP A 64 6.15 -1.58 -23.90
C TRP A 64 5.20 -1.14 -25.03
N LEU A 65 5.43 -1.54 -26.31
CA LEU A 65 4.58 -1.16 -27.44
C LEU A 65 4.56 -2.26 -28.52
N LEU A 66 3.36 -2.66 -28.98
CA LEU A 66 3.21 -3.45 -30.21
C LEU A 66 3.44 -2.55 -31.43
N ARG A 67 4.65 -2.59 -31.98
CA ARG A 67 5.02 -1.90 -33.23
C ARG A 67 5.35 -2.93 -34.30
N GLY A 68 5.53 -2.50 -35.54
CA GLY A 68 5.91 -3.41 -36.62
C GLY A 68 5.82 -2.76 -37.97
N LYS A 69 6.14 -3.52 -39.01
CA LYS A 69 5.98 -3.11 -40.40
C LYS A 69 4.73 -3.75 -40.97
N LEU A 70 3.86 -2.94 -41.58
CA LEU A 70 2.65 -3.38 -42.25
C LEU A 70 2.73 -2.96 -43.72
N TRP A 71 2.53 -3.92 -44.61
CA TRP A 71 2.33 -3.67 -46.03
C TRP A 71 0.88 -3.98 -46.37
N ALA A 72 0.21 -3.00 -46.96
CA ALA A 72 -1.18 -3.11 -47.37
C ALA A 72 -1.39 -2.44 -48.72
N ASP A 73 -2.27 -3.03 -49.53
CA ASP A 73 -2.77 -2.37 -50.74
C ASP A 73 -3.69 -1.24 -50.30
N TRP A 74 -3.32 -0.01 -50.66
CA TRP A 74 -4.03 1.17 -50.22
C TRP A 74 -5.04 1.61 -51.27
N THR A 75 -6.32 1.57 -50.92
CA THR A 75 -7.39 2.19 -51.70
C THR A 75 -7.88 3.45 -50.99
N PHE A 76 -7.83 4.60 -51.66
CA PHE A 76 -8.35 5.85 -51.12
C PHE A 76 -9.42 6.40 -52.05
N ARG A 77 -10.62 6.62 -51.52
CA ARG A 77 -11.81 7.10 -52.25
C ARG A 77 -12.11 6.28 -53.52
N GLY A 78 -11.99 4.96 -53.42
CA GLY A 78 -12.23 4.03 -54.52
C GLY A 78 -11.10 3.92 -55.56
N ILE A 79 -9.99 4.66 -55.41
CA ILE A 79 -8.80 4.51 -56.28
C ILE A 79 -7.76 3.67 -55.57
N ASN A 80 -7.28 2.61 -56.20
CA ASN A 80 -6.14 1.84 -55.71
C ASN A 80 -4.84 2.60 -56.00
N LEU A 81 -4.13 3.00 -54.94
CA LEU A 81 -2.86 3.72 -54.96
C LEU A 81 -1.65 2.77 -54.95
N GLY A 82 -1.87 1.47 -54.83
CA GLY A 82 -0.85 0.42 -54.81
C GLY A 82 -0.42 0.01 -53.40
N LEU A 83 0.59 -0.85 -53.36
CA LEU A 83 1.16 -1.39 -52.13
C LEU A 83 2.00 -0.32 -51.40
N TYR A 84 1.72 -0.11 -50.12
CA TYR A 84 2.44 0.88 -49.30
C TYR A 84 2.86 0.29 -47.95
N GLU A 85 4.01 0.75 -47.42
CA GLU A 85 4.48 0.41 -46.07
C GLU A 85 3.98 1.44 -45.06
N PHE A 86 3.08 1.02 -44.17
CA PHE A 86 2.54 1.84 -43.10
C PHE A 86 3.32 1.55 -41.81
N SER A 87 4.35 2.33 -41.49
CA SER A 87 5.15 2.16 -40.27
C SER A 87 4.94 3.30 -39.26
N THR A 88 4.75 4.53 -39.73
CA THR A 88 4.54 5.73 -38.90
C THR A 88 3.09 5.93 -38.50
N ASP A 89 2.15 5.56 -39.37
CA ASP A 89 0.71 5.80 -39.21
C ASP A 89 -0.01 4.77 -38.30
N LEU A 90 0.72 3.73 -37.86
CA LEU A 90 0.22 2.67 -37.00
C LEU A 90 0.02 3.09 -35.54
N ALA A 91 0.61 4.22 -35.14
CA ALA A 91 0.60 4.73 -33.77
C ALA A 91 -0.63 5.59 -33.45
N ARG A 92 -1.61 5.70 -34.36
CA ARG A 92 -2.88 6.41 -34.12
C ARG A 92 -4.00 5.42 -33.81
N ALA A 93 -4.78 5.72 -32.78
CA ALA A 93 -5.93 4.93 -32.35
C ALA A 93 -7.20 5.35 -33.15
N ASP A 94 -7.15 5.18 -34.47
CA ASP A 94 -8.27 5.47 -35.37
C ASP A 94 -8.42 4.40 -36.46
N TRP A 95 -8.51 3.14 -36.05
CA TRP A 95 -8.71 2.03 -36.96
C TRP A 95 -10.00 1.28 -36.65
N ARG A 96 -10.58 0.67 -37.68
CA ARG A 96 -11.74 -0.21 -37.61
C ARG A 96 -11.53 -1.40 -38.55
N LEU A 97 -11.79 -2.61 -38.06
CA LEU A 97 -11.85 -3.81 -38.88
C LEU A 97 -13.21 -3.89 -39.57
N ILE A 98 -13.23 -4.08 -40.88
CA ILE A 98 -14.48 -4.35 -41.59
C ILE A 98 -14.86 -5.81 -41.40
N HIS A 99 -16.12 -6.08 -41.03
CA HIS A 99 -16.59 -7.45 -40.86
C HIS A 99 -16.55 -8.19 -42.20
N LYS A 100 -16.16 -9.47 -42.18
CA LYS A 100 -15.94 -10.24 -43.40
C LYS A 100 -17.16 -10.31 -44.34
N HIS A 101 -18.38 -10.28 -43.80
CA HIS A 101 -19.60 -10.30 -44.60
C HIS A 101 -19.95 -8.92 -45.20
N GLU A 102 -19.36 -7.84 -44.70
CA GLU A 102 -19.52 -6.46 -45.18
C GLU A 102 -18.41 -6.06 -46.16
N GLU A 103 -17.29 -6.81 -46.23
CA GLU A 103 -16.12 -6.46 -47.05
C GLU A 103 -16.48 -6.28 -48.54
N ASP A 104 -17.30 -7.17 -49.11
CA ASP A 104 -17.68 -7.11 -50.52
C ASP A 104 -18.61 -5.93 -50.85
N GLU A 105 -19.46 -5.53 -49.91
CA GLU A 105 -20.33 -4.37 -50.05
C GLU A 105 -19.55 -3.07 -49.83
N PHE A 106 -18.65 -3.07 -48.85
CA PHE A 106 -17.80 -1.93 -48.52
C PHE A 106 -16.87 -1.54 -49.68
N ILE A 107 -16.36 -2.50 -50.47
CA ILE A 107 -15.45 -2.21 -51.59
C ILE A 107 -16.18 -1.61 -52.80
N LYS A 108 -17.51 -1.72 -52.90
CA LYS A 108 -18.25 -1.20 -54.05
C LYS A 108 -18.19 0.32 -54.07
N CYS A 109 -17.77 0.87 -55.21
CA CYS A 109 -17.72 2.30 -55.45
C CYS A 109 -18.43 2.61 -56.76
N ASP A 110 -19.49 3.42 -56.71
CA ASP A 110 -20.28 3.76 -57.90
C ASP A 110 -19.55 4.74 -58.84
N SER A 111 -18.58 5.53 -58.34
CA SER A 111 -17.73 6.42 -59.15
C SER A 111 -16.49 6.91 -58.37
N PRO A 112 -15.25 6.52 -58.75
CA PRO A 112 -14.03 7.03 -58.09
C PRO A 112 -13.76 8.49 -58.47
N MET A 113 -13.29 9.31 -57.52
CA MET A 113 -12.83 10.67 -57.79
C MET A 113 -11.52 10.66 -58.60
N LYS A 114 -11.20 11.73 -59.36
CA LYS A 114 -9.90 11.86 -60.02
C LYS A 114 -8.80 12.28 -59.00
N PRO A 115 -7.53 11.87 -59.19
CA PRO A 115 -6.41 12.31 -58.34
C PRO A 115 -6.28 13.84 -58.33
N ILE A 116 -5.92 14.41 -57.17
CA ILE A 116 -5.62 15.84 -57.05
C ILE A 116 -4.24 16.09 -57.68
N GLU A 117 -4.20 16.84 -58.79
CA GLU A 117 -2.94 17.35 -59.36
C GLU A 117 -2.57 18.67 -58.67
N TYR A 118 -1.39 18.71 -58.04
CA TYR A 118 -0.89 19.92 -57.38
C TYR A 118 -0.20 20.86 -58.39
N PRO A 119 -0.45 22.18 -58.34
CA PRO A 119 0.21 23.12 -59.25
C PRO A 119 1.71 23.25 -58.93
N LYS A 120 2.52 23.34 -59.98
CA LYS A 120 3.99 23.29 -59.87
C LYS A 120 4.64 24.53 -59.25
N THR A 121 3.95 25.67 -59.20
CA THR A 121 4.42 26.90 -58.53
C THR A 121 3.25 27.74 -58.05
N MET A 122 3.46 28.53 -56.99
CA MET A 122 2.45 29.39 -56.34
C MET A 122 3.07 30.77 -56.03
N PRO A 123 2.33 31.88 -56.15
CA PRO A 123 2.86 33.23 -55.91
C PRO A 123 3.11 33.52 -54.42
N LEU A 124 4.11 34.36 -54.15
CA LEU A 124 4.58 34.69 -52.81
C LEU A 124 3.58 35.58 -52.03
N PRO A 125 3.36 35.32 -50.72
CA PRO A 125 2.40 36.06 -49.91
C PRO A 125 2.75 37.55 -49.71
N PRO A 126 1.74 38.41 -49.48
CA PRO A 126 1.89 39.87 -49.46
C PRO A 126 2.87 40.43 -48.41
N TYR A 127 3.04 39.74 -47.28
CA TYR A 127 3.95 40.18 -46.22
C TYR A 127 5.42 39.99 -46.59
N LEU A 128 5.77 38.85 -47.23
CA LEU A 128 7.13 38.62 -47.73
C LEU A 128 7.46 39.54 -48.90
N ARG A 129 6.45 39.87 -49.71
CA ARG A 129 6.54 40.93 -50.71
C ARG A 129 6.86 42.29 -50.05
N ALA A 130 6.16 42.65 -48.98
CA ALA A 130 6.35 43.91 -48.25
C ALA A 130 7.68 44.00 -47.47
N VAL A 131 8.24 42.87 -47.02
CA VAL A 131 9.53 42.78 -46.32
C VAL A 131 10.70 42.87 -47.30
N CYS A 132 10.57 42.27 -48.49
CA CYS A 132 11.51 42.46 -49.59
C CYS A 132 11.46 43.89 -50.17
N GLU A 133 10.30 44.56 -50.06
CA GLU A 133 10.08 45.92 -50.54
C GLU A 133 10.50 47.01 -49.52
N ASN A 134 10.51 46.71 -48.21
CA ASN A 134 10.93 47.64 -47.14
C ASN A 134 12.28 47.23 -46.54
N GLY A 135 13.35 47.58 -47.25
CA GLY A 135 14.72 47.28 -46.86
C GLY A 135 15.21 48.08 -45.66
N ASP A 136 15.53 47.40 -44.56
CA ASP A 136 16.54 47.84 -43.59
C ASP A 136 17.52 46.70 -43.33
N ILE A 137 18.63 46.76 -44.07
CA ILE A 137 19.76 45.84 -43.99
C ILE A 137 20.69 46.32 -42.88
N ILE A 138 20.68 45.67 -41.71
CA ILE A 138 21.83 45.75 -40.79
C ILE A 138 22.75 44.57 -41.12
N LYS A 139 23.82 44.87 -41.86
CA LYS A 139 24.98 43.99 -42.06
C LYS A 139 25.66 43.74 -40.71
N VAL A 140 25.64 42.49 -40.22
CA VAL A 140 26.57 42.03 -39.17
C VAL A 140 27.57 41.08 -39.84
N GLU A 141 28.84 41.45 -39.78
CA GLU A 141 29.97 40.68 -40.31
C GLU A 141 30.08 39.31 -39.61
N GLU A 142 30.34 38.27 -40.41
CA GLU A 142 30.55 36.89 -39.95
C GLU A 142 31.76 36.78 -39.01
N LYS A 143 31.51 36.75 -37.70
CA LYS A 143 32.40 36.10 -36.73
C LYS A 143 31.73 34.83 -36.22
N ARG A 144 32.27 33.68 -36.63
CA ARG A 144 31.93 32.36 -36.08
C ARG A 144 32.15 32.36 -34.57
N ILE A 145 31.07 32.24 -33.80
CA ILE A 145 31.12 31.86 -32.39
C ILE A 145 30.83 30.36 -32.33
N ASN A 146 31.82 29.57 -31.95
CA ASN A 146 31.66 28.14 -31.66
C ASN A 146 30.83 27.97 -30.39
N LEU A 147 29.65 27.36 -30.52
CA LEU A 147 28.90 26.80 -29.40
C LEU A 147 29.31 25.34 -29.23
N ASP A 148 30.44 25.13 -28.57
CA ASP A 148 30.76 23.86 -27.93
C ASP A 148 29.74 23.66 -26.79
N LEU A 149 28.73 22.83 -27.04
CA LEU A 149 27.99 22.17 -25.97
C LEU A 149 28.98 21.26 -25.24
N CYS A 150 29.40 21.71 -24.06
CA CYS A 150 30.18 20.93 -23.11
C CYS A 150 29.45 19.63 -22.75
N LEU A 151 29.75 18.56 -23.50
CA LEU A 151 29.65 17.20 -23.01
C LEU A 151 30.87 16.95 -22.13
N ASP A 152 30.63 16.50 -20.90
CA ASP A 152 31.67 16.13 -19.93
C ASP A 152 32.60 15.04 -20.52
N PRO A 153 33.93 15.15 -20.35
CA PRO A 153 34.96 14.36 -21.04
C PRO A 153 35.05 12.85 -20.73
N GLN A 154 34.15 12.24 -19.95
CA GLN A 154 34.27 10.80 -19.62
C GLN A 154 33.62 9.81 -20.60
N PHE A 155 32.93 10.26 -21.65
CA PHE A 155 32.34 9.37 -22.68
C PHE A 155 33.16 9.28 -23.99
N GLY A 156 34.48 9.46 -23.91
CA GLY A 156 35.40 9.54 -25.05
C GLY A 156 35.71 8.24 -25.83
N MET A 157 35.00 7.13 -25.63
CA MET A 157 35.40 5.81 -26.16
C MET A 157 34.57 5.23 -27.32
N ILE A 158 33.78 6.02 -28.07
CA ILE A 158 33.02 5.49 -29.24
C ILE A 158 33.20 6.33 -30.52
N LYS A 159 34.17 7.27 -30.53
CA LYS A 159 34.38 8.23 -31.65
C LYS A 159 34.85 7.60 -32.97
N HIS A 160 35.27 6.33 -32.96
CA HIS A 160 35.83 5.63 -34.12
C HIS A 160 34.80 4.85 -34.96
N LEU A 161 33.51 4.84 -34.58
CA LEU A 161 32.45 4.16 -35.35
C LEU A 161 31.77 5.04 -36.42
N PHE A 162 32.06 6.34 -36.48
CA PHE A 162 31.52 7.21 -37.52
C PHE A 162 32.56 7.46 -38.61
N LYS A 163 32.41 6.77 -39.74
CA LYS A 163 33.17 7.07 -40.97
C LYS A 163 32.74 8.43 -41.52
N GLN A 164 33.73 9.30 -41.74
CA GLN A 164 33.61 10.57 -42.45
C GLN A 164 33.25 10.37 -43.92
N VAL A 165 32.37 11.22 -44.44
CA VAL A 165 32.34 11.57 -45.86
C VAL A 165 32.67 13.06 -45.97
N ASP A 166 33.72 13.35 -46.74
CA ASP A 166 34.29 14.67 -46.97
C ASP A 166 33.33 15.59 -47.76
N VAL A 167 33.27 16.84 -47.33
CA VAL A 167 32.49 17.92 -47.93
C VAL A 167 33.43 19.00 -48.40
N ARG A 168 33.50 19.27 -49.72
CA ARG A 168 33.89 20.59 -50.26
C ARG A 168 33.25 20.83 -51.63
N HIS A 169 32.13 21.56 -51.65
CA HIS A 169 32.03 22.92 -52.20
C HIS A 169 30.59 23.44 -52.05
N GLY A 170 30.45 24.43 -51.16
CA GLY A 170 29.50 25.54 -51.26
C GLY A 170 28.02 25.23 -51.44
N ASN A 171 27.35 24.79 -50.38
CA ASN A 171 25.93 25.09 -50.15
C ASN A 171 25.71 25.34 -48.66
N SER A 172 25.30 26.57 -48.34
CA SER A 172 24.74 26.97 -47.05
C SER A 172 23.52 26.10 -46.77
N ILE A 173 23.47 25.44 -45.62
CA ILE A 173 22.31 24.64 -45.16
C ILE A 173 21.39 25.48 -44.25
N TYR A 174 21.67 26.78 -44.11
CA TYR A 174 20.70 27.72 -43.55
C TYR A 174 20.03 28.46 -44.71
N ASP A 175 18.95 27.87 -45.22
CA ASP A 175 17.78 28.61 -45.67
C ASP A 175 16.53 27.75 -45.46
N GLU A 176 15.63 28.30 -44.65
CA GLU A 176 14.22 27.98 -44.45
C GLU A 176 13.84 26.66 -43.76
N THR A 177 13.55 26.75 -42.46
CA THR A 177 12.26 26.28 -41.90
C THR A 177 12.13 26.67 -40.42
N ARG A 178 11.09 27.47 -40.12
CA ARG A 178 10.27 27.54 -38.89
C ARG A 178 9.51 28.89 -38.99
N PRO A 179 8.17 28.97 -38.92
CA PRO A 179 7.29 28.27 -37.97
C PRO A 179 6.00 27.69 -38.59
N GLU A 180 5.30 26.94 -37.75
CA GLU A 180 4.01 26.28 -37.97
C GLU A 180 2.88 27.29 -38.27
N ILE A 181 2.04 27.01 -39.28
CA ILE A 181 0.64 27.44 -39.27
C ILE A 181 -0.20 26.21 -38.91
N TRP A 182 -0.98 26.37 -37.85
CA TRP A 182 -1.90 25.38 -37.31
C TRP A 182 -3.21 25.45 -38.09
N LEU A 183 -3.52 24.36 -38.78
CA LEU A 183 -4.85 24.03 -39.27
C LEU A 183 -5.54 23.16 -38.21
N ASP A 184 -6.85 23.31 -38.05
CA ASP A 184 -7.61 22.31 -37.30
C ASP A 184 -7.71 20.99 -38.09
N LEU A 185 -8.33 19.96 -37.51
CA LEU A 185 -8.43 18.62 -38.10
C LEU A 185 -9.20 18.54 -39.43
N TYR A 186 -9.73 19.66 -39.95
CA TYR A 186 -10.48 19.74 -41.19
C TYR A 186 -9.88 20.66 -42.26
N GLY A 187 -8.82 21.41 -41.95
CA GLY A 187 -8.07 22.16 -42.96
C GLY A 187 -8.69 23.51 -43.34
N ASP A 188 -9.55 24.07 -42.50
CA ASP A 188 -9.97 25.47 -42.60
C ASP A 188 -8.97 26.38 -41.85
N GLU A 189 -8.71 27.57 -42.40
CA GLU A 189 -7.95 28.60 -41.68
C GLU A 189 -8.77 29.10 -40.49
N MET A 190 -8.21 29.01 -39.28
CA MET A 190 -8.82 29.66 -38.11
C MET A 190 -8.90 31.17 -38.35
N PRO A 191 -10.07 31.82 -38.21
CA PRO A 191 -10.13 33.26 -38.15
C PRO A 191 -9.38 33.76 -36.92
N THR A 192 -8.28 34.48 -37.16
CA THR A 192 -7.52 35.22 -36.16
C THR A 192 -8.29 36.46 -35.74
N LYS A 193 -9.16 36.30 -34.76
CA LYS A 193 -9.47 37.37 -33.81
C LYS A 193 -10.10 36.79 -32.55
N VAL A 194 -9.25 36.48 -31.57
CA VAL A 194 -9.54 36.89 -30.20
C VAL A 194 -8.26 37.50 -29.65
N ASP A 195 -8.37 38.78 -29.37
CA ASP A 195 -7.37 39.59 -28.70
C ASP A 195 -6.91 38.95 -27.39
N ALA A 196 -5.61 39.06 -27.14
CA ALA A 196 -5.05 38.81 -25.84
C ALA A 196 -5.77 39.68 -24.79
N TRP A 197 -6.34 39.03 -23.78
CA TRP A 197 -6.45 39.62 -22.45
C TRP A 197 -5.70 38.74 -21.46
N THR A 198 -4.47 39.15 -21.20
CA THR A 198 -3.96 39.23 -19.83
C THR A 198 -5.07 39.67 -18.89
N VAL A 199 -5.39 38.92 -17.85
CA VAL A 199 -5.44 39.45 -16.47
C VAL A 199 -5.28 38.28 -15.49
N GLY A 200 -4.55 38.52 -14.40
CA GLY A 200 -4.57 37.69 -13.21
C GLY A 200 -5.91 37.79 -12.45
N PRO A 201 -5.91 37.71 -11.12
CA PRO A 201 -7.13 37.61 -10.35
C PRO A 201 -7.85 38.96 -10.32
N ALA A 202 -9.16 39.01 -10.58
CA ALA A 202 -9.99 40.11 -10.10
C ALA A 202 -11.49 39.79 -10.10
N GLU A 203 -12.06 40.07 -8.92
CA GLU A 203 -13.46 40.34 -8.56
C GLU A 203 -14.42 40.74 -9.70
N LEU A 204 -15.63 40.18 -9.67
CA LEU A 204 -16.78 40.71 -10.42
C LEU A 204 -17.82 41.27 -9.44
N ARG A 205 -17.97 42.60 -9.45
CA ARG A 205 -19.23 43.29 -9.11
C ARG A 205 -19.96 43.63 -10.42
N PRO A 206 -21.31 43.56 -10.46
CA PRO A 206 -22.07 43.83 -11.67
C PRO A 206 -22.39 45.33 -11.81
N HIS A 207 -22.40 45.82 -13.05
CA HIS A 207 -23.12 47.03 -13.44
C HIS A 207 -23.94 46.76 -14.71
N PHE A 208 -25.25 46.98 -14.60
CA PHE A 208 -26.22 46.96 -15.68
C PHE A 208 -26.14 48.27 -16.46
N ASP A 209 -26.35 48.22 -17.78
CA ASP A 209 -26.92 49.37 -18.50
C ASP A 209 -27.95 48.92 -19.53
N SER A 210 -28.95 49.78 -19.64
CA SER A 210 -30.33 49.61 -20.05
C SER A 210 -30.57 50.41 -21.33
N SER A 211 -30.49 49.77 -22.50
CA SER A 211 -31.08 50.38 -23.69
C SER A 211 -31.26 49.36 -24.82
N VAL A 212 -32.54 49.12 -25.12
CA VAL A 212 -33.13 48.53 -26.34
C VAL A 212 -33.37 47.00 -26.32
N PRO A 213 -34.65 46.56 -26.34
CA PRO A 213 -35.08 45.17 -26.23
C PRO A 213 -35.44 44.55 -27.60
N THR A 214 -35.22 43.25 -27.77
CA THR A 214 -35.79 42.46 -28.88
C THR A 214 -36.11 41.03 -28.42
N PRO A 215 -37.11 40.37 -29.02
CA PRO A 215 -38.26 39.84 -28.29
C PRO A 215 -38.23 38.31 -28.16
N CYS A 216 -38.74 37.79 -27.04
CA CYS A 216 -38.97 36.36 -26.85
C CYS A 216 -40.21 35.87 -27.62
N PRO A 217 -40.22 34.60 -28.10
CA PRO A 217 -41.39 33.99 -28.72
C PRO A 217 -42.53 33.71 -27.71
N PRO A 218 -43.82 33.78 -28.12
CA PRO A 218 -44.97 34.01 -27.23
C PRO A 218 -45.55 32.78 -26.49
N GLU A 219 -44.80 31.70 -26.33
CA GLU A 219 -45.37 30.41 -25.85
C GLU A 219 -44.76 29.92 -24.53
N LEU A 220 -44.06 30.79 -23.79
CA LEU A 220 -43.52 30.49 -22.45
C LEU A 220 -44.12 31.33 -21.31
N ASP A 221 -45.03 32.27 -21.61
CA ASP A 221 -45.53 33.25 -20.63
C ASP A 221 -46.61 32.73 -19.65
N ASN A 222 -47.05 31.47 -19.76
CA ASN A 222 -48.13 30.93 -18.91
C ASN A 222 -47.82 29.60 -18.20
N MET A 223 -46.55 29.19 -18.09
CA MET A 223 -46.17 28.11 -17.17
C MET A 223 -45.63 28.71 -15.86
N PRO A 224 -46.30 28.53 -14.71
CA PRO A 224 -45.72 28.92 -13.44
C PRO A 224 -44.46 28.07 -13.21
N LEU A 225 -43.31 28.74 -13.06
CA LEU A 225 -42.08 28.13 -12.58
C LEU A 225 -42.36 27.41 -11.25
N PRO A 226 -41.92 26.16 -11.05
CA PRO A 226 -42.06 25.50 -9.76
C PRO A 226 -41.19 26.25 -8.75
N GLU A 227 -41.83 27.06 -7.89
CA GLU A 227 -41.23 27.56 -6.67
C GLU A 227 -40.75 26.36 -5.85
N PHE A 228 -39.43 26.15 -5.81
CA PHE A 228 -38.82 25.35 -4.76
C PHE A 228 -38.97 26.10 -3.45
N LYS A 229 -40.13 25.94 -2.80
CA LYS A 229 -40.32 26.22 -1.39
C LYS A 229 -39.51 25.19 -0.61
N PHE A 230 -38.26 25.53 -0.29
CA PHE A 230 -37.71 25.06 0.97
C PHE A 230 -38.62 25.63 2.06
N ASN A 231 -39.29 24.78 2.83
CA ASN A 231 -39.87 25.20 4.11
C ASN A 231 -38.70 25.58 5.03
N SER A 232 -38.30 26.85 4.97
CA SER A 232 -37.40 27.50 5.93
C SER A 232 -38.14 27.95 7.20
N SER A 233 -39.40 27.56 7.38
CA SER A 233 -40.20 27.87 8.56
C SER A 233 -39.90 27.01 9.80
N GLU A 234 -38.82 26.21 9.80
CA GLU A 234 -38.31 25.54 11.01
C GLU A 234 -36.89 25.98 11.43
N LEU A 235 -36.28 26.98 10.78
CA LEU A 235 -34.92 27.43 11.12
C LEU A 235 -34.73 28.95 11.25
N GLU A 236 -35.81 29.72 11.22
CA GLU A 236 -35.80 31.15 11.54
C GLU A 236 -36.78 31.41 12.69
N ASN A 237 -36.34 31.08 13.91
CA ASN A 237 -36.79 31.66 15.18
C ASN A 237 -35.82 31.18 16.28
N ILE A 238 -34.56 31.61 16.19
CA ILE A 238 -33.61 31.56 17.30
C ILE A 238 -33.25 33.01 17.61
N ASP A 239 -34.21 33.74 18.19
CA ASP A 239 -33.96 34.94 18.99
C ASP A 239 -34.97 35.11 20.14
N ASP A 240 -35.89 34.15 20.37
CA ASP A 240 -36.92 34.25 21.42
C ASP A 240 -37.05 33.00 22.34
N VAL A 241 -35.95 32.25 22.54
CA VAL A 241 -35.90 31.20 23.59
C VAL A 241 -34.73 31.43 24.55
N ALA A 242 -34.64 32.66 25.05
CA ALA A 242 -34.03 32.91 26.35
C ALA A 242 -35.13 32.70 27.42
N ASN A 243 -35.44 31.44 27.74
CA ASN A 243 -36.08 30.95 28.98
C ASN A 243 -36.79 29.60 28.75
N SER A 244 -36.03 28.53 28.49
CA SER A 244 -36.47 27.19 28.87
C SER A 244 -35.26 26.30 29.11
N GLU A 245 -35.04 25.98 30.38
CA GLU A 245 -34.04 25.02 30.86
C GLU A 245 -34.31 23.60 30.31
N ASN A 246 -33.23 22.86 30.06
CA ASN A 246 -33.15 21.40 29.89
C ASN A 246 -33.68 20.75 28.59
N SER A 247 -32.85 20.74 27.54
CA SER A 247 -32.59 19.52 26.75
C SER A 247 -31.23 19.59 26.03
N GLY A 248 -30.23 18.88 26.54
CA GLY A 248 -28.85 18.92 26.04
C GLY A 248 -28.66 18.17 24.71
N LYS A 249 -28.59 18.90 23.58
CA LYS A 249 -27.86 18.44 22.40
C LYS A 249 -26.40 18.86 22.56
N VAL A 250 -25.54 17.92 22.95
CA VAL A 250 -24.09 18.12 23.00
C VAL A 250 -23.61 18.42 21.58
N MET A 251 -23.16 19.64 21.30
CA MET A 251 -22.49 19.97 20.05
C MET A 251 -21.14 19.23 20.02
N VAL A 252 -21.05 18.17 19.22
CA VAL A 252 -19.80 17.40 19.06
C VAL A 252 -18.79 18.26 18.28
N LYS A 253 -17.66 18.58 18.92
CA LYS A 253 -16.59 19.37 18.29
C LYS A 253 -15.98 18.57 17.12
N PRO A 254 -15.77 19.17 15.94
CA PRO A 254 -15.21 18.46 14.79
C PRO A 254 -13.74 18.11 15.03
N VAL A 255 -13.35 16.90 14.60
CA VAL A 255 -11.95 16.42 14.62
C VAL A 255 -11.08 17.31 13.73
N LYS A 256 -9.89 17.66 14.23
CA LYS A 256 -8.89 18.43 13.47
C LYS A 256 -8.06 17.49 12.60
N MET A 257 -7.61 17.95 11.44
CA MET A 257 -6.91 17.09 10.48
C MET A 257 -5.52 17.63 10.14
N ILE A 258 -4.58 16.71 9.94
CA ILE A 258 -3.25 16.99 9.38
C ILE A 258 -3.11 16.17 8.10
N LEU A 259 -3.10 16.82 6.94
CA LEU A 259 -2.88 16.17 5.64
C LEU A 259 -1.38 16.13 5.32
N VAL A 260 -0.81 14.93 5.26
CA VAL A 260 0.58 14.69 4.88
C VAL A 260 0.64 14.25 3.41
N THR A 261 1.38 14.98 2.58
CA THR A 261 1.53 14.71 1.14
C THR A 261 2.98 14.42 0.77
N GLY A 262 3.17 13.61 -0.28
CA GLY A 262 4.49 13.27 -0.84
C GLY A 262 4.87 14.12 -2.02
N GLY A 263 6.14 14.50 -2.08
CA GLY A 263 6.67 15.28 -3.19
C GLY A 263 7.21 14.45 -4.34
N VAL A 264 8.53 14.38 -4.44
CA VAL A 264 9.26 14.01 -5.66
C VAL A 264 9.32 12.51 -5.92
N ILE A 265 9.42 11.70 -4.86
CA ILE A 265 9.60 10.24 -4.97
C ILE A 265 8.66 9.52 -4.00
N SER A 266 8.18 8.34 -4.41
CA SER A 266 7.62 7.37 -3.46
C SER A 266 8.76 6.88 -2.55
N GLY A 267 8.43 6.51 -1.30
CA GLY A 267 9.46 6.10 -0.33
C GLY A 267 10.31 7.23 0.28
N VAL A 268 9.94 8.51 0.09
CA VAL A 268 10.59 9.65 0.78
C VAL A 268 10.49 9.56 2.30
N GLY A 269 9.69 8.66 2.87
CA GLY A 269 9.55 8.49 4.32
C GLY A 269 8.32 9.17 4.90
N LYS A 270 7.26 9.35 4.10
CA LYS A 270 5.95 9.89 4.54
C LYS A 270 5.45 9.17 5.80
N GLY A 271 5.35 7.84 5.75
CA GLY A 271 4.92 7.03 6.90
C GLY A 271 5.70 7.30 8.20
N ILE A 272 7.02 7.54 8.11
CA ILE A 272 7.84 7.87 9.28
C ILE A 272 7.55 9.29 9.79
N ILE A 273 7.40 10.27 8.90
CA ILE A 273 7.03 11.63 9.28
C ILE A 273 5.64 11.64 9.91
N SER A 274 4.62 11.07 9.24
CA SER A 274 3.24 10.98 9.73
C SER A 274 3.19 10.31 11.12
N SER A 275 3.87 9.16 11.28
CA SER A 275 3.97 8.46 12.57
C SER A 275 4.63 9.32 13.64
N SER A 276 5.69 10.05 13.28
CA SER A 276 6.43 10.91 14.22
C SER A 276 5.61 12.11 14.70
N LEU A 277 4.81 12.71 13.81
CA LEU A 277 3.84 13.75 14.19
C LEU A 277 2.81 13.19 15.18
N GLY A 278 2.32 11.98 14.93
CA GLY A 278 1.41 11.27 15.84
C GLY A 278 2.03 11.00 17.21
N VAL A 279 3.30 10.59 17.27
CA VAL A 279 4.04 10.42 18.53
C VAL A 279 4.14 11.73 19.31
N LEU A 280 4.44 12.85 18.64
CA LEU A 280 4.53 14.15 19.32
C LEU A 280 3.19 14.55 19.94
N LEU A 281 2.09 14.44 19.18
CA LEU A 281 0.76 14.77 19.66
C LEU A 281 0.32 13.86 20.80
N LYS A 282 0.52 12.54 20.67
CA LYS A 282 0.19 11.57 21.73
C LYS A 282 1.03 11.78 22.98
N ALA A 283 2.31 12.11 22.85
CA ALA A 283 3.18 12.43 23.98
C ALA A 283 2.78 13.71 24.73
N HIS A 284 1.93 14.56 24.12
CA HIS A 284 1.35 15.76 24.73
C HIS A 284 -0.10 15.56 25.18
N GLY A 285 -0.61 14.33 25.21
CA GLY A 285 -1.92 13.99 25.75
C GLY A 285 -3.08 14.05 24.76
N TYR A 286 -2.84 14.39 23.48
CA TYR A 286 -3.90 14.38 22.47
C TYR A 286 -4.24 12.95 22.04
N ARG A 287 -5.54 12.69 21.82
CA ARG A 287 -6.00 11.47 21.16
C ARG A 287 -5.84 11.60 19.65
N VAL A 288 -5.08 10.68 19.06
CA VAL A 288 -4.69 10.72 17.63
C VAL A 288 -5.20 9.50 16.88
N SER A 289 -5.81 9.72 15.73
CA SER A 289 -6.19 8.68 14.76
C SER A 289 -5.46 8.87 13.43
N PHE A 290 -5.51 7.85 12.57
CA PHE A 290 -4.87 7.84 11.26
C PHE A 290 -5.83 7.42 10.16
N ILE A 291 -5.67 8.03 8.99
CA ILE A 291 -6.26 7.58 7.74
C ILE A 291 -5.16 7.54 6.69
N LYS A 292 -5.01 6.41 6.01
CA LYS A 292 -4.13 6.27 4.86
C LYS A 292 -4.95 6.27 3.59
N ILE A 293 -4.65 7.19 2.69
CA ILE A 293 -5.18 7.20 1.34
C ILE A 293 -4.17 6.51 0.42
N ASP A 294 -4.66 5.52 -0.31
CA ASP A 294 -3.94 4.77 -1.31
C ASP A 294 -4.55 5.06 -2.69
N PRO A 295 -3.79 5.68 -3.60
CA PRO A 295 -4.33 6.08 -4.89
C PRO A 295 -4.55 4.89 -5.86
N TYR A 296 -4.08 3.68 -5.52
CA TYR A 296 -4.27 2.49 -6.35
C TYR A 296 -5.75 2.06 -6.42
N ILE A 297 -6.08 1.30 -7.48
CA ILE A 297 -7.46 0.92 -7.82
C ILE A 297 -7.97 -0.27 -7.01
N ASN A 298 -7.11 -1.19 -6.55
CA ASN A 298 -7.54 -2.31 -5.72
C ASN A 298 -8.35 -1.84 -4.49
N ILE A 299 -9.41 -2.58 -4.15
CA ILE A 299 -10.29 -2.23 -3.01
C ILE A 299 -9.55 -2.40 -1.68
N ASP A 300 -8.67 -3.40 -1.62
CA ASP A 300 -7.82 -3.74 -0.48
C ASP A 300 -6.46 -4.28 -0.97
N ALA A 301 -5.54 -4.53 -0.03
CA ALA A 301 -4.22 -5.07 -0.35
C ALA A 301 -4.19 -6.60 -0.38
N GLY A 302 -5.29 -7.29 -0.08
CA GLY A 302 -5.31 -8.75 0.16
C GLY A 302 -4.87 -9.58 -1.04
N THR A 303 -5.13 -9.07 -2.25
CA THR A 303 -4.77 -9.72 -3.51
C THR A 303 -3.37 -9.37 -4.02
N PHE A 304 -2.62 -8.52 -3.32
CA PHE A 304 -1.29 -8.12 -3.77
C PHE A 304 -0.29 -9.27 -3.72
N SER A 305 0.59 -9.28 -4.73
CA SER A 305 1.81 -10.06 -4.66
C SER A 305 2.78 -9.35 -3.70
N PRO A 306 3.36 -10.04 -2.70
CA PRO A 306 4.36 -9.44 -1.82
C PRO A 306 5.60 -8.90 -2.55
N LEU A 307 5.82 -9.28 -3.80
CA LEU A 307 6.92 -8.78 -4.63
C LEU A 307 6.70 -7.37 -5.18
N GLU A 308 5.46 -6.92 -5.32
CA GLU A 308 5.15 -5.65 -6.00
C GLU A 308 4.98 -4.51 -5.00
N HIS A 309 4.13 -4.73 -3.99
CA HIS A 309 3.74 -3.71 -3.03
C HIS A 309 4.20 -4.00 -1.59
N GLY A 310 5.05 -5.02 -1.41
CA GLY A 310 5.49 -5.45 -0.09
C GLY A 310 4.43 -6.29 0.64
N GLU A 311 4.63 -6.47 1.94
CA GLU A 311 3.77 -7.32 2.77
C GLU A 311 2.35 -6.75 2.96
N VAL A 312 1.35 -7.63 2.93
CA VAL A 312 -0.03 -7.29 3.36
C VAL A 312 -0.09 -7.21 4.88
N PHE A 313 -0.57 -6.10 5.42
CA PHE A 313 -0.79 -5.93 6.85
C PHE A 313 -2.24 -6.25 7.21
N VAL A 314 -2.46 -6.93 8.34
CA VAL A 314 -3.80 -7.36 8.78
C VAL A 314 -4.20 -6.57 10.01
N LEU A 315 -5.44 -6.10 10.03
CA LEU A 315 -6.03 -5.37 11.16
C LEU A 315 -6.92 -6.26 12.03
N ASP A 316 -7.34 -5.75 13.20
CA ASP A 316 -8.13 -6.54 14.17
C ASP A 316 -9.47 -6.99 13.59
N ASP A 317 -10.11 -6.14 12.80
CA ASP A 317 -11.38 -6.41 12.14
C ASP A 317 -11.24 -7.32 10.89
N GLY A 318 -10.02 -7.77 10.58
CA GLY A 318 -9.71 -8.56 9.40
C GLY A 318 -9.59 -7.73 8.11
N GLY A 319 -9.38 -6.41 8.21
CA GLY A 319 -8.96 -5.63 7.04
C GLY A 319 -7.57 -6.02 6.55
N GLU A 320 -7.44 -6.26 5.25
CA GLU A 320 -6.16 -6.47 4.56
C GLU A 320 -5.71 -5.14 3.95
N VAL A 321 -4.68 -4.53 4.51
CA VAL A 321 -4.30 -3.15 4.22
C VAL A 321 -2.82 -3.04 3.85
N ASP A 322 -2.46 -1.87 3.32
CA ASP A 322 -1.08 -1.51 3.03
C ASP A 322 -0.21 -1.52 4.30
N LEU A 323 1.08 -1.82 4.12
CA LEU A 323 2.08 -1.95 5.17
C LEU A 323 2.25 -0.68 6.00
N ASP A 324 1.98 0.49 5.42
CA ASP A 324 2.11 1.78 6.09
C ASP A 324 1.20 1.91 7.30
N LEU A 325 0.00 1.29 7.30
CA LEU A 325 -0.88 1.29 8.47
C LEU A 325 -0.23 0.59 9.67
N GLY A 326 0.54 -0.46 9.39
CA GLY A 326 1.33 -1.14 10.40
C GLY A 326 2.46 -0.28 10.98
N ASN A 327 2.88 0.81 10.33
CA ASN A 327 3.79 1.76 10.97
C ASN A 327 3.05 2.60 12.02
N TYR A 328 1.85 3.09 11.71
CA TYR A 328 1.08 3.92 12.64
C TYR A 328 0.71 3.15 13.92
N GLU A 329 0.20 1.92 13.78
CA GLU A 329 -0.12 1.07 14.94
C GLU A 329 1.12 0.81 15.83
N ARG A 330 2.29 0.59 15.21
CA ARG A 330 3.54 0.32 15.91
C ARG A 330 4.19 1.54 16.56
N PHE A 331 3.93 2.74 16.07
CA PHE A 331 4.50 3.95 16.67
C PHE A 331 3.58 4.52 17.75
N LEU A 332 2.27 4.41 17.58
CA LEU A 332 1.31 5.02 18.49
C LEU A 332 0.68 4.03 19.46
N ASN A 333 0.81 2.72 19.28
CA ASN A 333 0.04 1.72 20.02
C ASN A 333 -1.47 2.01 19.92
N ILE A 334 -1.99 2.00 18.69
CA ILE A 334 -3.41 2.17 18.35
C ILE A 334 -3.88 0.97 17.55
N ARG A 335 -5.20 0.77 17.48
CA ARG A 335 -5.88 -0.28 16.71
C ARG A 335 -6.72 0.35 15.62
N LEU A 336 -6.26 0.26 14.38
CA LEU A 336 -6.96 0.79 13.22
C LEU A 336 -7.95 -0.25 12.67
N THR A 337 -8.93 0.23 11.91
CA THR A 337 -9.93 -0.59 11.22
C THR A 337 -9.74 -0.55 9.71
N ARG A 338 -10.38 -1.45 8.96
CA ARG A 338 -10.34 -1.47 7.49
C ARG A 338 -10.77 -0.15 6.84
N ASP A 339 -11.55 0.65 7.56
CA ASP A 339 -12.06 1.94 7.08
C ASP A 339 -11.02 3.05 7.19
N ASN A 340 -9.99 2.89 8.03
CA ASN A 340 -8.83 3.79 8.11
C ASN A 340 -7.93 3.69 6.86
N ASN A 341 -8.12 2.68 6.01
CA ASN A 341 -7.49 2.58 4.70
C ASN A 341 -8.51 2.97 3.62
N ILE A 342 -8.23 4.04 2.87
CA ILE A 342 -9.06 4.50 1.75
C ILE A 342 -8.31 4.18 0.47
N THR A 343 -8.96 3.49 -0.47
CA THR A 343 -8.41 3.26 -1.80
C THR A 343 -9.31 3.88 -2.87
N THR A 344 -8.78 4.12 -4.06
CA THR A 344 -9.59 4.59 -5.20
C THR A 344 -10.72 3.60 -5.50
N GLY A 345 -10.44 2.29 -5.46
CA GLY A 345 -11.43 1.24 -5.66
C GLY A 345 -12.58 1.28 -4.67
N LYS A 346 -12.28 1.49 -3.38
CA LYS A 346 -13.29 1.53 -2.32
C LYS A 346 -14.25 2.71 -2.50
N ILE A 347 -13.73 3.89 -2.85
CA ILE A 347 -14.54 5.07 -3.14
C ILE A 347 -15.38 4.86 -4.40
N TYR A 348 -14.78 4.34 -5.47
CA TYR A 348 -15.49 4.10 -6.73
C TYR A 348 -16.61 3.08 -6.56
N GLN A 349 -16.34 1.97 -5.87
CA GLN A 349 -17.36 0.98 -5.55
C GLN A 349 -18.54 1.61 -4.81
N GLN A 350 -18.26 2.38 -3.74
CA GLN A 350 -19.30 3.04 -2.96
C GLN A 350 -20.15 3.99 -3.81
N VAL A 351 -19.52 4.82 -4.66
CA VAL A 351 -20.26 5.77 -5.51
C VAL A 351 -21.07 5.06 -6.58
N ILE A 352 -20.53 4.01 -7.20
CA ILE A 352 -21.24 3.20 -8.20
C ILE A 352 -22.45 2.49 -7.57
N GLU A 353 -22.30 1.93 -6.36
CA GLU A 353 -23.41 1.29 -5.64
C GLU A 353 -24.51 2.30 -5.27
N ARG A 354 -24.15 3.51 -4.81
CA ARG A 354 -25.10 4.61 -4.54
C ARG A 354 -25.83 5.07 -5.80
N GLU A 355 -25.12 5.12 -6.93
CA GLU A 355 -25.70 5.45 -8.24
C GLU A 355 -26.74 4.42 -8.67
N ARG A 356 -26.43 3.13 -8.57
CA ARG A 356 -27.38 2.05 -8.89
C ARG A 356 -28.59 2.01 -7.96
N ARG A 357 -28.43 2.39 -6.69
CA ARG A 357 -29.54 2.50 -5.72
C ARG A 357 -30.45 3.69 -5.99
N GLY A 358 -30.00 4.66 -6.78
CA GLY A 358 -30.76 5.88 -7.09
C GLY A 358 -30.55 7.03 -6.11
N ASP A 359 -29.52 6.98 -5.27
CA ASP A 359 -29.25 8.00 -4.23
C ASP A 359 -28.98 9.40 -4.81
N TYR A 360 -28.53 9.47 -6.06
CA TYR A 360 -28.28 10.72 -6.78
C TYR A 360 -29.50 11.23 -7.57
N LEU A 361 -30.70 10.65 -7.35
CA LEU A 361 -31.97 11.07 -7.96
C LEU A 361 -31.93 11.12 -9.50
N GLY A 362 -31.20 10.20 -10.12
CA GLY A 362 -31.05 10.12 -11.58
C GLY A 362 -30.16 11.19 -12.20
N LYS A 363 -29.50 12.04 -11.41
CA LYS A 363 -28.53 13.02 -11.91
C LYS A 363 -27.21 12.34 -12.33
N THR A 364 -26.51 12.94 -13.29
CA THR A 364 -25.20 12.48 -13.73
C THR A 364 -24.16 12.61 -12.62
N VAL A 365 -23.53 11.49 -12.27
CA VAL A 365 -22.43 11.42 -11.30
C VAL A 365 -21.11 11.77 -11.99
N GLN A 366 -20.25 12.54 -11.32
CA GLN A 366 -18.97 13.06 -11.82
C GLN A 366 -17.92 13.07 -10.70
N THR A 367 -16.63 13.17 -11.06
CA THR A 367 -15.52 13.27 -10.09
C THR A 367 -15.73 14.42 -9.11
N ILE A 368 -16.09 15.60 -9.63
CA ILE A 368 -16.47 16.76 -8.82
C ILE A 368 -17.97 17.02 -9.06
N PRO A 369 -18.81 17.14 -8.01
CA PRO A 369 -18.48 17.04 -6.59
C PRO A 369 -18.61 15.63 -6.01
N HIS A 370 -19.06 14.61 -6.76
CA HIS A 370 -19.57 13.38 -6.16
C HIS A 370 -18.48 12.49 -5.56
N ILE A 371 -17.37 12.27 -6.27
CA ILE A 371 -16.21 11.51 -5.73
C ILE A 371 -15.53 12.30 -4.62
N THR A 372 -15.29 13.60 -4.81
CA THR A 372 -14.65 14.44 -3.78
C THR A 372 -15.50 14.54 -2.51
N SER A 373 -16.82 14.61 -2.62
CA SER A 373 -17.73 14.60 -1.46
C SER A 373 -17.71 13.24 -0.77
N ALA A 374 -17.74 12.13 -1.51
CA ALA A 374 -17.64 10.79 -0.93
C ALA A 374 -16.33 10.58 -0.16
N ILE A 375 -15.21 11.08 -0.68
CA ILE A 375 -13.90 11.06 0.00
C ILE A 375 -13.98 11.82 1.34
N ILE A 376 -14.54 13.03 1.35
CA ILE A 376 -14.59 13.80 2.61
C ILE A 376 -15.61 13.22 3.60
N GLU A 377 -16.78 12.77 3.14
CA GLU A 377 -17.75 12.07 3.99
C GLU A 377 -17.09 10.87 4.68
N TRP A 378 -16.28 10.10 3.95
CA TRP A 378 -15.53 8.98 4.50
C TRP A 378 -14.55 9.45 5.57
N ILE A 379 -13.72 10.45 5.25
CA ILE A 379 -12.69 10.94 6.16
C ILE A 379 -13.31 11.51 7.44
N GLU A 380 -14.34 12.37 7.33
CA GLU A 380 -15.00 12.98 8.48
C GLU A 380 -15.67 11.93 9.37
N ARG A 381 -16.27 10.88 8.78
CA ARG A 381 -16.80 9.74 9.55
C ARG A 381 -15.70 8.98 10.26
N VAL A 382 -14.67 8.53 9.55
CA VAL A 382 -13.63 7.64 10.08
C VAL A 382 -12.74 8.35 11.10
N ALA A 383 -12.48 9.65 10.92
CA ALA A 383 -11.72 10.46 11.88
C ALA A 383 -12.34 10.48 13.28
N THR A 384 -13.65 10.22 13.41
CA THR A 384 -14.36 10.18 14.70
C THR A 384 -14.28 8.83 15.41
N ILE A 385 -13.87 7.77 14.71
CA ILE A 385 -13.81 6.41 15.27
C ILE A 385 -12.69 6.34 16.33
N PRO A 386 -12.98 5.93 17.58
CA PRO A 386 -11.96 5.68 18.60
C PRO A 386 -11.00 4.56 18.19
N VAL A 387 -9.70 4.76 18.40
CA VAL A 387 -8.65 3.80 17.99
C VAL A 387 -7.63 3.46 19.09
N ASP A 388 -7.72 4.09 20.26
CA ASP A 388 -6.75 3.96 21.36
C ASP A 388 -7.28 3.13 22.55
N GLY A 389 -8.48 2.56 22.42
CA GLY A 389 -9.14 1.75 23.45
C GLY A 389 -9.80 2.56 24.57
N THR A 390 -9.85 3.89 24.47
CA THR A 390 -10.53 4.76 25.46
C THR A 390 -12.02 4.93 25.18
N ASP A 391 -12.51 4.43 24.04
CA ASP A 391 -13.85 4.68 23.48
C ASP A 391 -14.20 6.18 23.31
N GLN A 392 -13.19 7.06 23.38
CA GLN A 392 -13.35 8.50 23.19
C GLN A 392 -12.97 8.91 21.77
N GLN A 393 -13.66 9.94 21.29
CA GLN A 393 -13.39 10.52 19.98
C GLN A 393 -11.95 11.09 19.90
N PRO A 394 -11.21 10.83 18.80
CA PRO A 394 -9.94 11.48 18.54
C PRO A 394 -10.06 13.00 18.40
N GLU A 395 -9.05 13.74 18.85
CA GLU A 395 -8.98 15.19 18.70
C GLU A 395 -8.29 15.58 17.38
N VAL A 396 -7.30 14.80 16.98
CA VAL A 396 -6.53 14.99 15.75
C VAL A 396 -6.53 13.70 14.93
N CYS A 397 -6.81 13.81 13.63
CA CYS A 397 -6.66 12.74 12.67
C CYS A 397 -5.57 13.11 11.66
N ILE A 398 -4.52 12.27 11.57
CA ILE A 398 -3.47 12.44 10.56
C ILE A 398 -3.89 11.66 9.31
N VAL A 399 -4.03 12.36 8.20
CA VAL A 399 -4.37 11.79 6.91
C VAL A 399 -3.12 11.77 6.03
N GLU A 400 -2.62 10.58 5.72
CA GLU A 400 -1.50 10.44 4.79
C GLU A 400 -2.00 10.15 3.38
N LEU A 401 -1.63 11.00 2.42
CA LEU A 401 -1.84 10.73 1.00
C LEU A 401 -0.64 9.95 0.43
N GLY A 402 -0.91 8.69 0.07
CA GLY A 402 0.01 7.81 -0.64
C GLY A 402 0.39 8.33 -2.03
N GLY A 403 1.40 7.71 -2.65
CA GLY A 403 1.91 8.15 -3.95
C GLY A 403 2.68 9.47 -3.89
N THR A 404 2.75 10.16 -5.04
CA THR A 404 3.37 11.47 -5.21
C THR A 404 2.36 12.50 -5.70
N ILE A 405 2.67 13.78 -5.52
CA ILE A 405 1.83 14.88 -6.02
C ILE A 405 2.13 15.14 -7.49
N GLY A 406 1.07 15.19 -8.31
CA GLY A 406 1.15 15.39 -9.75
C GLY A 406 0.75 14.15 -10.56
N ASP A 407 0.55 13.01 -9.89
CA ASP A 407 0.07 11.78 -10.52
C ASP A 407 -1.44 11.86 -10.74
N ILE A 408 -1.90 11.27 -11.86
CA ILE A 408 -3.32 11.22 -12.24
C ILE A 408 -4.18 10.61 -11.13
N GLU A 409 -3.67 9.56 -10.49
CA GLU A 409 -4.38 8.82 -9.43
C GLU A 409 -4.61 9.68 -8.17
N SER A 410 -3.74 10.66 -7.91
CA SER A 410 -3.82 11.52 -6.72
C SER A 410 -4.79 12.70 -6.89
N MET A 411 -5.14 13.06 -8.14
CA MET A 411 -5.91 14.27 -8.45
C MET A 411 -7.26 14.34 -7.73
N PRO A 412 -8.11 13.28 -7.71
CA PRO A 412 -9.39 13.34 -7.01
C PRO A 412 -9.24 13.57 -5.51
N PHE A 413 -8.21 13.00 -4.89
CA PHE A 413 -7.95 13.15 -3.45
C PHE A 413 -7.47 14.56 -3.12
N VAL A 414 -6.53 15.11 -3.89
CA VAL A 414 -6.04 16.48 -3.68
C VAL A 414 -7.18 17.50 -3.84
N ALA A 415 -8.01 17.34 -4.88
CA ALA A 415 -9.17 18.19 -5.11
C ALA A 415 -10.20 18.11 -3.96
N ALA A 416 -10.35 16.94 -3.31
CA ALA A 416 -11.26 16.80 -2.16
C ALA A 416 -10.86 17.70 -0.97
N PHE A 417 -9.55 17.93 -0.76
CA PHE A 417 -9.05 18.76 0.34
C PHE A 417 -9.03 20.26 0.04
N GLU A 418 -9.23 20.69 -1.21
CA GLU A 418 -9.25 22.11 -1.59
C GLU A 418 -10.27 22.91 -0.76
N LYS A 419 -11.43 22.30 -0.43
CA LYS A 419 -12.49 22.97 0.36
C LYS A 419 -12.00 23.53 1.70
N PHE A 420 -10.97 22.91 2.30
CA PHE A 420 -10.42 23.31 3.59
C PHE A 420 -9.49 24.53 3.52
N GLN A 421 -9.12 24.98 2.31
CA GLN A 421 -8.38 26.23 2.12
C GLN A 421 -9.25 27.47 2.31
N ARG A 422 -10.59 27.32 2.33
CA ARG A 422 -11.51 28.43 2.60
C ARG A 422 -11.31 28.95 4.03
N PRO A 423 -11.40 30.28 4.28
CA PRO A 423 -11.17 30.86 5.61
C PRO A 423 -12.01 30.24 6.72
N THR A 424 -13.25 29.82 6.43
CA THR A 424 -14.17 29.17 7.38
C THR A 424 -13.67 27.81 7.90
N PHE A 425 -12.82 27.12 7.13
CA PHE A 425 -12.30 25.79 7.46
C PHE A 425 -10.81 25.79 7.77
N LYS A 426 -10.16 26.96 7.74
CA LYS A 426 -8.70 27.10 7.90
C LYS A 426 -8.20 26.41 9.17
N ASP A 427 -8.89 26.58 10.29
CA ASP A 427 -8.50 25.99 11.59
C ASP A 427 -8.80 24.48 11.69
N ARG A 428 -9.39 23.84 10.66
CA ARG A 428 -9.73 22.41 10.67
C ARG A 428 -8.69 21.53 9.98
N LEU A 429 -7.90 22.07 9.06
CA LEU A 429 -6.88 21.33 8.32
C LEU A 429 -5.54 22.05 8.36
N MET A 430 -4.51 21.27 8.66
CA MET A 430 -3.12 21.64 8.48
C MET A 430 -2.49 20.77 7.39
N THR A 431 -1.70 21.36 6.51
CA THR A 431 -1.04 20.66 5.39
C THR A 431 0.45 20.52 5.64
N VAL A 432 0.97 19.30 5.57
CA VAL A 432 2.40 18.97 5.69
C VAL A 432 2.85 18.38 4.36
N HIS A 433 3.86 18.98 3.74
CA HIS A 433 4.43 18.47 2.49
C HIS A 433 5.82 17.91 2.73
N VAL A 434 6.03 16.63 2.40
CA VAL A 434 7.31 15.94 2.55
C VAL A 434 8.00 15.85 1.21
N SER A 435 9.18 16.46 1.10
CA SER A 435 9.96 16.49 -0.12
C SER A 435 11.42 16.10 0.12
N VAL A 436 12.12 15.67 -0.93
CA VAL A 436 13.53 15.25 -0.85
C VAL A 436 14.46 16.33 -1.38
N ILE A 437 15.56 16.56 -0.68
CA ILE A 437 16.69 17.36 -1.12
C ILE A 437 17.80 16.40 -1.50
N LEU A 438 18.16 16.39 -2.78
CA LEU A 438 19.13 15.44 -3.32
C LEU A 438 20.55 15.96 -3.20
N GLU A 439 21.50 15.06 -2.98
CA GLU A 439 22.93 15.36 -3.02
C GLU A 439 23.61 14.47 -4.07
N PRO A 440 23.68 14.91 -5.34
CA PRO A 440 24.39 14.13 -6.35
C PRO A 440 25.87 14.00 -5.98
N LYS A 441 26.35 12.76 -5.82
CA LYS A 441 27.73 12.44 -5.43
C LYS A 441 28.80 13.08 -6.32
N SER A 442 28.48 13.36 -7.59
CA SER A 442 29.37 14.05 -8.53
C SER A 442 29.62 15.52 -8.18
N THR A 443 28.67 16.18 -7.51
CA THR A 443 28.73 17.61 -7.20
C THR A 443 28.99 17.91 -5.73
N GLY A 444 28.59 17.01 -4.82
CA GLY A 444 28.71 17.23 -3.36
C GLY A 444 27.89 18.40 -2.82
N GLU A 445 26.93 18.91 -3.59
CA GLU A 445 26.10 20.05 -3.24
C GLU A 445 24.62 19.64 -3.18
N LEU A 446 23.92 20.06 -2.12
CA LEU A 446 22.49 19.82 -1.96
C LEU A 446 21.68 20.60 -3.00
N LYS A 447 20.88 19.88 -3.80
CA LYS A 447 20.04 20.42 -4.86
C LYS A 447 18.56 20.44 -4.45
N THR A 448 17.98 21.63 -4.46
CA THR A 448 16.58 21.89 -4.07
C THR A 448 15.59 21.89 -5.23
N LYS A 449 16.05 21.75 -6.48
CA LYS A 449 15.21 21.84 -7.69
C LYS A 449 14.05 20.85 -7.72
N PRO A 450 14.22 19.57 -7.35
CA PRO A 450 13.10 18.63 -7.32
C PRO A 450 12.00 19.08 -6.35
N MET A 451 12.38 19.52 -5.14
CA MET A 451 11.44 20.08 -4.16
C MET A 451 10.72 21.32 -4.68
N GLN A 452 11.42 22.24 -5.37
CA GLN A 452 10.78 23.42 -5.97
C GLN A 452 9.67 23.05 -6.97
N ASN A 453 9.90 22.03 -7.79
CA ASN A 453 8.91 21.55 -8.75
C ASN A 453 7.72 20.88 -8.05
N SER A 454 8.01 20.07 -7.03
CA SER A 454 6.99 19.45 -6.17
C SER A 454 6.05 20.49 -5.53
N MET A 455 6.63 21.57 -4.99
CA MET A 455 5.87 22.68 -4.42
C MET A 455 5.00 23.40 -5.46
N ARG A 456 5.52 23.58 -6.69
CA ARG A 456 4.74 24.16 -7.79
C ARG A 456 3.51 23.30 -8.11
N ASN A 457 3.66 21.98 -8.18
CA ASN A 457 2.56 21.07 -8.49
C ASN A 457 1.51 21.03 -7.37
N LEU A 458 1.95 21.03 -6.10
CA LEU A 458 1.06 21.07 -4.95
C LEU A 458 0.19 22.34 -4.97
N ARG A 459 0.81 23.51 -5.19
CA ARG A 459 0.09 24.79 -5.28
C ARG A 459 -0.81 24.87 -6.51
N ALA A 460 -0.37 24.36 -7.66
CA ALA A 460 -1.19 24.29 -8.86
C ALA A 460 -2.44 23.41 -8.67
N SER A 461 -2.37 22.44 -7.76
CA SER A 461 -3.50 21.59 -7.38
C SER A 461 -4.40 22.20 -6.30
N GLY A 462 -4.14 23.46 -5.90
CA GLY A 462 -4.97 24.20 -4.94
C GLY A 462 -4.57 24.03 -3.47
N LEU A 463 -3.45 23.37 -3.15
CA LEU A 463 -2.98 23.21 -1.77
C LEU A 463 -1.71 24.02 -1.52
N THR A 464 -1.68 24.75 -0.39
CA THR A 464 -0.47 25.40 0.12
C THR A 464 -0.04 24.67 1.40
N PRO A 465 1.24 24.29 1.56
CA PRO A 465 1.70 23.62 2.77
C PRO A 465 1.89 24.60 3.92
N ASP A 466 1.39 24.25 5.10
CA ASP A 466 1.68 24.93 6.37
C ASP A 466 3.06 24.54 6.92
N LEU A 467 3.51 23.30 6.66
CA LEU A 467 4.86 22.83 6.98
C LEU A 467 5.51 22.15 5.77
N LEU A 468 6.78 22.48 5.53
CA LEU A 468 7.59 21.88 4.49
C LEU A 468 8.71 21.04 5.12
N VAL A 469 8.54 19.72 5.08
CA VAL A 469 9.51 18.76 5.60
C VAL A 469 10.47 18.37 4.48
N CYS A 470 11.74 18.76 4.63
CA CYS A 470 12.80 18.50 3.68
C CYS A 470 13.67 17.33 4.17
N ARG A 471 13.53 16.17 3.53
CA ARG A 471 14.39 15.01 3.77
C ARG A 471 15.72 15.14 3.04
N SER A 472 16.84 14.87 3.71
CA SER A 472 18.19 14.96 3.15
C SER A 472 19.13 13.92 3.76
N GLU A 473 20.32 13.72 3.18
CA GLU A 473 21.35 12.86 3.79
C GLU A 473 22.01 13.54 5.01
N ARG A 474 22.27 14.85 4.91
CA ARG A 474 22.89 15.69 5.96
C ARG A 474 22.00 16.84 6.40
N PRO A 475 22.21 17.42 7.61
CA PRO A 475 21.45 18.57 8.08
C PRO A 475 21.51 19.77 7.12
N LEU A 476 20.39 20.46 6.93
CA LEU A 476 20.32 21.64 6.08
C LEU A 476 20.93 22.85 6.81
N ASN A 477 21.82 23.58 6.13
CA ASN A 477 22.35 24.83 6.66
C ASN A 477 21.31 25.97 6.58
N LYS A 478 21.54 27.07 7.32
CA LYS A 478 20.60 28.20 7.41
C LYS A 478 20.34 28.84 6.03
N ALA A 479 21.39 29.10 5.25
CA ALA A 479 21.26 29.73 3.92
C ALA A 479 20.41 28.90 2.95
N LEU A 480 20.54 27.56 2.98
CA LEU A 480 19.72 26.68 2.16
C LEU A 480 18.27 26.67 2.65
N ARG A 481 18.03 26.68 3.97
CA ARG A 481 16.68 26.80 4.53
C ARG A 481 16.02 28.12 4.14
N GLU A 482 16.73 29.24 4.21
CA GLU A 482 16.23 30.57 3.77
C GLU A 482 15.86 30.54 2.28
N LYS A 483 16.70 29.94 1.43
CA LYS A 483 16.38 29.74 0.01
C LYS A 483 15.13 28.88 -0.18
N ILE A 484 14.98 27.80 0.59
CA ILE A 484 13.81 26.93 0.53
C ILE A 484 12.55 27.69 0.98
N ALA A 485 12.63 28.46 2.06
CA ALA A 485 11.52 29.26 2.59
C ALA A 485 11.03 30.27 1.55
N ALA A 486 11.96 31.03 0.94
CA ALA A 486 11.65 32.00 -0.10
C ALA A 486 10.95 31.39 -1.33
N PHE A 487 11.40 30.23 -1.82
CA PHE A 487 10.74 29.53 -2.94
C PHE A 487 9.43 28.83 -2.53
N GLY A 488 9.41 28.31 -1.31
CA GLY A 488 8.25 27.63 -0.71
C GLY A 488 7.11 28.59 -0.44
N MET A 489 7.40 29.89 -0.30
CA MET A 489 6.50 30.92 0.22
C MET A 489 6.01 30.56 1.63
N VAL A 490 6.95 30.11 2.46
CA VAL A 490 6.74 29.73 3.86
C VAL A 490 7.80 30.41 4.72
N GLU A 491 7.52 30.56 6.00
CA GLU A 491 8.47 31.10 6.98
C GLU A 491 9.63 30.14 7.23
N LEU A 492 10.76 30.67 7.72
CA LEU A 492 11.97 29.88 7.94
C LEU A 492 11.75 28.74 8.94
N GLU A 493 10.93 28.99 9.96
CA GLU A 493 10.53 28.06 11.01
C GLU A 493 9.71 26.90 10.45
N GLN A 494 8.95 27.13 9.38
CA GLN A 494 8.12 26.12 8.72
C GLN A 494 8.91 25.17 7.79
N VAL A 495 10.20 25.47 7.55
CA VAL A 495 11.11 24.60 6.80
C VAL A 495 11.84 23.65 7.74
N ILE A 496 11.35 22.41 7.81
CA ILE A 496 11.84 21.38 8.73
C ILE A 496 12.90 20.52 8.06
N SER A 497 14.09 20.44 8.65
CA SER A 497 15.20 19.62 8.15
C SER A 497 15.15 18.23 8.79
N VAL A 498 14.93 17.19 7.99
CA VAL A 498 14.98 15.79 8.45
C VAL A 498 16.10 15.06 7.71
N HIS A 499 17.25 14.91 8.36
CA HIS A 499 18.39 14.21 7.77
C HIS A 499 18.35 12.72 8.09
N ASP A 500 19.14 11.90 7.40
CA ASP A 500 19.29 10.49 7.72
C ASP A 500 19.86 10.32 9.14
N VAL A 501 19.20 9.49 9.93
CA VAL A 501 19.52 9.21 11.35
C VAL A 501 19.87 7.75 11.55
N SER A 502 20.61 7.42 12.61
CA SER A 502 21.04 6.04 12.90
C SER A 502 19.87 5.08 13.12
N ASN A 503 18.77 5.56 13.70
CA ASN A 503 17.56 4.78 13.89
C ASN A 503 16.30 5.67 13.79
N ILE A 504 15.20 5.07 13.34
CA ILE A 504 13.94 5.78 13.05
C ILE A 504 13.31 6.45 14.28
N TYR A 505 13.64 5.98 15.49
CA TYR A 505 13.11 6.53 16.75
C TYR A 505 13.71 7.89 17.11
N LYS A 506 14.75 8.35 16.40
CA LYS A 506 15.28 9.71 16.50
C LYS A 506 14.46 10.74 15.75
N VAL A 507 13.63 10.34 14.78
CA VAL A 507 12.86 11.28 13.96
C VAL A 507 11.86 12.10 14.79
N PRO A 508 11.04 11.52 15.70
CA PRO A 508 10.19 12.30 16.59
C PRO A 508 10.99 13.34 17.41
N LEU A 509 12.16 12.95 17.92
CA LEU A 509 13.03 13.85 18.70
C LEU A 509 13.57 15.01 17.84
N LEU A 510 13.87 14.74 16.56
CA LEU A 510 14.34 15.75 15.63
C LEU A 510 13.24 16.76 15.25
N LEU A 511 12.00 16.30 15.12
CA LEU A 511 10.83 17.17 14.90
C LEU A 511 10.52 18.01 16.13
N TYR A 512 10.61 17.42 17.33
CA TYR A 512 10.42 18.13 18.59
C TYR A 512 11.45 19.26 18.76
N LYS A 513 12.73 19.00 18.47
CA LYS A 513 13.80 20.03 18.50
C LYS A 513 13.58 21.20 17.53
N GLN A 514 12.73 21.04 16.53
CA GLN A 514 12.40 22.06 15.54
C GLN A 514 11.03 22.71 15.80
N ASN A 515 10.49 22.58 17.03
CA ASN A 515 9.23 23.18 17.50
C ASN A 515 8.00 22.83 16.64
N VAL A 516 8.01 21.64 16.01
CA VAL A 516 6.94 21.22 15.09
C VAL A 516 5.60 21.09 15.80
N LEU A 517 5.60 20.67 17.05
CA LEU A 517 4.36 20.51 17.81
C LEU A 517 3.71 21.86 18.10
N GLU A 518 4.48 22.83 18.57
CA GLU A 518 4.00 24.17 18.92
C GLU A 518 3.32 24.79 17.70
N MET A 519 3.93 24.62 16.52
CA MET A 519 3.35 25.05 15.24
C MET A 519 2.01 24.34 14.94
N ILE A 520 1.88 23.04 15.25
CA ILE A 520 0.62 22.30 15.06
C ILE A 520 -0.47 22.82 16.01
N VAL A 521 -0.14 22.97 17.29
CA VAL A 521 -1.07 23.42 18.34
C VAL A 521 -1.61 24.81 18.02
N GLU A 522 -0.72 25.73 17.63
CA GLU A 522 -1.08 27.09 17.22
C GLU A 522 -1.94 27.09 15.95
N ARG A 523 -1.48 26.38 14.90
CA ARG A 523 -2.13 26.39 13.59
C ARG A 523 -3.53 25.79 13.58
N LEU A 524 -3.77 24.75 14.38
CA LEU A 524 -5.07 24.06 14.49
C LEU A 524 -5.94 24.58 15.66
N LYS A 525 -5.40 25.52 16.46
CA LYS A 525 -6.02 26.02 17.69
C LYS A 525 -6.46 24.88 18.60
N LEU A 526 -5.54 23.94 18.83
CA LEU A 526 -5.79 22.81 19.73
C LEU A 526 -5.93 23.36 21.16
N THR A 527 -6.89 22.81 21.91
CA THR A 527 -7.11 23.20 23.30
C THR A 527 -5.90 22.82 24.13
N ALA A 528 -5.39 23.77 24.92
CA ALA A 528 -4.34 23.49 25.87
C ALA A 528 -4.79 22.34 26.79
N VAL A 529 -3.95 21.31 26.89
CA VAL A 529 -4.18 20.21 27.83
C VAL A 529 -4.08 20.80 29.24
N ASN A 530 -5.04 20.50 30.12
CA ASN A 530 -5.22 21.19 31.42
C ASN A 530 -3.92 21.22 32.23
N ALA A 531 -3.70 22.29 33.03
CA ALA A 531 -2.44 22.51 33.76
C ALA A 531 -2.05 21.37 34.73
N GLU A 532 -3.02 20.65 35.29
CA GLU A 532 -2.80 19.45 36.11
C GLU A 532 -2.31 18.25 35.28
N ASP A 533 -2.83 18.09 34.06
CA ASP A 533 -2.34 17.12 33.07
C ASP A 533 -0.97 17.58 32.49
N ALA A 534 -0.78 18.90 32.32
CA ALA A 534 0.39 19.52 31.71
C ALA A 534 1.67 19.46 32.56
N LEU A 535 1.54 19.48 33.90
CA LEU A 535 2.68 19.29 34.83
C LEU A 535 3.26 17.87 34.78
N ILE A 536 2.48 16.91 34.27
CA ILE A 536 2.90 15.55 33.89
C ILE A 536 3.41 15.52 32.43
N LEU A 537 3.07 16.53 31.62
CA LEU A 537 3.33 16.65 30.18
C LEU A 537 4.30 17.80 29.81
N LYS A 538 5.57 17.69 30.22
CA LYS A 538 6.58 17.78 29.14
C LYS A 538 6.32 16.57 28.25
N PRO A 539 6.49 16.65 26.92
CA PRO A 539 6.38 15.48 26.07
C PRO A 539 7.12 14.34 26.76
N ASN A 540 6.43 13.26 27.10
CA ASN A 540 7.11 12.11 27.70
C ASN A 540 7.85 11.33 26.60
N LEU A 541 8.72 12.05 25.88
CA LEU A 541 9.70 11.57 24.93
C LEU A 541 10.86 10.89 25.66
N PHE A 542 10.83 10.76 27.00
CA PHE A 542 11.81 10.00 27.73
C PHE A 542 11.86 8.55 27.22
N GLN A 543 10.69 7.93 26.99
CA GLN A 543 10.60 6.60 26.40
C GLN A 543 11.31 6.52 25.04
N TRP A 544 11.00 7.46 24.14
CA TRP A 544 11.58 7.52 22.80
C TRP A 544 13.06 7.85 22.80
N THR A 545 13.50 8.75 23.69
CA THR A 545 14.90 9.09 23.89
C THR A 545 15.67 7.88 24.38
N HIS A 546 15.18 7.21 25.43
CA HIS A 546 15.77 6.00 25.97
C HIS A 546 15.83 4.89 24.92
N LEU A 547 14.73 4.61 24.21
CA LEU A 547 14.68 3.63 23.14
C LEU A 547 15.69 3.95 22.03
N SER A 548 15.73 5.21 21.58
CA SER A 548 16.64 5.63 20.51
C SER A 548 18.12 5.49 20.89
N ASN A 549 18.46 5.74 22.15
CA ASN A 549 19.81 5.56 22.69
C ASN A 549 20.13 4.07 22.88
N LEU A 550 19.16 3.28 23.34
CA LEU A 550 19.31 1.84 23.53
C LEU A 550 19.64 1.15 22.21
N CYS A 551 18.96 1.52 21.11
CA CYS A 551 19.23 1.00 19.77
C CYS A 551 20.69 1.16 19.31
N ASP A 552 21.38 2.20 19.77
CA ASP A 552 22.75 2.49 19.37
C ASP A 552 23.80 1.95 20.38
N SER A 553 23.36 1.30 21.47
CA SER A 553 24.22 1.02 22.63
C SER A 553 24.90 -0.36 22.65
N PHE A 554 24.36 -1.35 21.96
CA PHE A 554 24.82 -2.75 22.03
C PHE A 554 25.60 -3.19 20.78
N GLN A 555 26.62 -4.03 20.97
CA GLN A 555 27.52 -4.51 19.91
C GLN A 555 27.47 -6.03 19.70
N GLU A 556 26.96 -6.80 20.66
CA GLU A 556 26.89 -8.26 20.54
C GLU A 556 25.85 -8.66 19.49
N GLU A 557 26.29 -9.34 18.43
CA GLU A 557 25.43 -9.76 17.32
C GLU A 557 24.59 -11.01 17.66
N VAL A 558 23.37 -11.07 17.11
CA VAL A 558 22.56 -12.28 17.01
C VAL A 558 22.16 -12.48 15.56
N ARG A 559 22.52 -13.62 14.97
CA ARG A 559 22.25 -13.92 13.57
C ARG A 559 21.06 -14.87 13.44
N ILE A 560 20.03 -14.41 12.74
CA ILE A 560 18.79 -15.17 12.50
C ILE A 560 18.66 -15.46 11.01
N ALA A 561 18.46 -16.73 10.67
CA ALA A 561 18.12 -17.17 9.33
C ALA A 561 16.62 -16.95 9.08
N LEU A 562 16.27 -16.12 8.09
CA LEU A 562 14.89 -15.97 7.61
C LEU A 562 14.76 -16.76 6.30
N VAL A 563 14.05 -17.88 6.35
CA VAL A 563 13.90 -18.79 5.21
C VAL A 563 12.57 -18.54 4.51
N GLY A 564 12.61 -17.81 3.41
CA GLY A 564 11.43 -17.31 2.73
C GLY A 564 11.46 -17.48 1.22
N LYS A 565 10.31 -17.26 0.60
CA LYS A 565 10.15 -17.25 -0.86
C LYS A 565 10.56 -15.91 -1.47
N TYR A 566 10.19 -14.80 -0.84
CA TYR A 566 10.38 -13.44 -1.36
C TYR A 566 11.62 -12.72 -0.79
N VAL A 567 12.73 -13.44 -0.64
CA VAL A 567 13.92 -12.89 0.06
C VAL A 567 14.70 -11.83 -0.72
N LEU A 568 14.45 -11.68 -2.02
CA LEU A 568 15.09 -10.65 -2.85
C LEU A 568 14.63 -9.24 -2.50
N ILE A 569 13.43 -9.10 -1.92
CA ILE A 569 12.84 -7.82 -1.55
C ILE A 569 12.61 -7.86 -0.03
N PRO A 570 13.47 -7.22 0.77
CA PRO A 570 13.33 -7.22 2.23
C PRO A 570 11.97 -6.71 2.73
N ASP A 571 11.33 -5.83 1.96
CA ASP A 571 10.02 -5.25 2.29
C ASP A 571 8.86 -6.26 2.23
N ALA A 572 9.04 -7.41 1.56
CA ALA A 572 8.06 -8.50 1.57
C ALA A 572 7.91 -9.16 2.96
N TYR A 573 8.84 -8.89 3.89
CA TYR A 573 8.80 -9.33 5.28
C TYR A 573 9.00 -8.15 6.25
N ALA A 574 8.60 -6.94 5.85
CA ALA A 574 8.87 -5.73 6.62
C ALA A 574 8.32 -5.78 8.05
N SER A 575 7.12 -6.34 8.29
CA SER A 575 6.56 -6.50 9.62
C SER A 575 7.41 -7.41 10.48
N LEU A 576 7.78 -8.58 9.95
CA LEU A 576 8.62 -9.54 10.65
C LEU A 576 10.00 -8.96 10.96
N ASN A 577 10.62 -8.26 10.00
CA ASN A 577 11.90 -7.58 10.17
C ASN A 577 11.83 -6.54 11.29
N LYS A 578 10.76 -5.73 11.35
CA LYS A 578 10.55 -4.74 12.42
C LYS A 578 10.35 -5.44 13.77
N ALA A 579 9.54 -6.49 13.82
CA ALA A 579 9.24 -7.22 15.05
C ALA A 579 10.46 -7.97 15.63
N LEU A 580 11.32 -8.53 14.76
CA LEU A 580 12.61 -9.10 15.16
C LEU A 580 13.55 -8.02 15.69
N ARG A 581 13.59 -6.83 15.07
CA ARG A 581 14.37 -5.69 15.57
C ARG A 581 13.89 -5.25 16.95
N HIS A 582 12.59 -5.12 17.18
CA HIS A 582 12.04 -4.82 18.51
C HIS A 582 12.52 -5.85 19.54
N SER A 583 12.42 -7.13 19.20
CA SER A 583 12.85 -8.23 20.07
C SER A 583 14.35 -8.16 20.39
N ALA A 584 15.18 -7.88 19.39
CA ALA A 584 16.63 -7.77 19.54
C ALA A 584 17.06 -6.56 20.39
N ILE A 585 16.36 -5.42 20.26
CA ILE A 585 16.59 -4.24 21.10
C ILE A 585 16.39 -4.59 22.58
N HIS A 586 15.30 -5.29 22.92
CA HIS A 586 15.00 -5.69 24.30
C HIS A 586 15.95 -6.79 24.82
N ALA A 587 16.44 -7.66 23.94
CA ALA A 587 17.49 -8.63 24.27
C ALA A 587 18.91 -8.01 24.32
N LYS A 588 19.05 -6.72 23.99
CA LYS A 588 20.33 -6.00 23.89
C LYS A 588 21.31 -6.69 22.94
N ARG A 589 20.82 -7.00 21.72
CA ARG A 589 21.58 -7.66 20.66
C ARG A 589 21.47 -6.89 19.35
N GLN A 590 22.57 -6.82 18.61
CA GLN A 590 22.58 -6.32 17.25
C GLN A 590 22.04 -7.41 16.31
N LEU A 591 20.85 -7.18 15.76
CA LEU A 591 20.22 -8.16 14.88
C LEU A 591 20.87 -8.19 13.50
N VAL A 592 21.28 -9.38 13.07
CA VAL A 592 21.69 -9.67 11.69
C VAL A 592 20.73 -10.68 11.09
N ILE A 593 19.95 -10.27 10.10
CA ILE A 593 19.03 -11.16 9.38
C ILE A 593 19.76 -11.69 8.14
N SER A 594 19.91 -13.00 8.05
CA SER A 594 20.39 -13.67 6.85
C SER A 594 19.20 -14.23 6.09
N TYR A 595 18.89 -13.62 4.95
CA TYR A 595 17.78 -14.03 4.10
C TYR A 595 18.18 -15.21 3.23
N ILE A 596 17.41 -16.29 3.27
CA ILE A 596 17.68 -17.52 2.52
C ILE A 596 16.48 -17.86 1.66
N HIS A 597 16.72 -18.01 0.36
CA HIS A 597 15.69 -18.40 -0.59
C HIS A 597 15.33 -19.87 -0.40
N SER A 598 14.05 -20.14 -0.13
CA SER A 598 13.63 -21.50 0.23
C SER A 598 13.87 -22.54 -0.87
N GLU A 599 13.79 -22.15 -2.16
CA GLU A 599 14.09 -23.06 -3.28
C GLU A 599 15.57 -23.45 -3.35
N HIS A 600 16.49 -22.62 -2.84
CA HIS A 600 17.91 -22.99 -2.82
C HIS A 600 18.19 -24.09 -1.80
N LEU A 601 17.23 -24.47 -0.96
CA LEU A 601 17.38 -25.54 0.03
C LEU A 601 16.80 -26.87 -0.47
N GLU A 602 16.26 -26.90 -1.68
CA GLU A 602 15.75 -28.11 -2.32
C GLU A 602 16.90 -28.89 -2.97
N GLU A 603 16.91 -30.22 -2.79
CA GLU A 603 17.91 -31.08 -3.41
C GLU A 603 17.79 -31.01 -4.94
N THR A 604 18.92 -30.79 -5.61
CA THR A 604 18.97 -30.60 -7.05
C THR A 604 20.22 -31.23 -7.66
N ASN A 605 20.06 -31.76 -8.87
CA ASN A 605 21.16 -32.32 -9.67
C ASN A 605 21.73 -31.28 -10.66
N ASP A 606 21.19 -30.07 -10.70
CA ASP A 606 21.63 -29.01 -11.61
C ASP A 606 22.93 -28.35 -11.10
N PRO A 607 24.04 -28.39 -11.86
CA PRO A 607 25.31 -27.79 -11.48
C PRO A 607 25.22 -26.31 -11.08
N ALA A 608 24.32 -25.53 -11.71
CA ALA A 608 24.16 -24.10 -11.39
C ALA A 608 23.57 -23.91 -9.98
N HIS A 609 22.56 -24.71 -9.64
CA HIS A 609 21.86 -24.62 -8.36
C HIS A 609 22.61 -25.30 -7.21
N ILE A 610 23.57 -26.20 -7.48
CA ILE A 610 24.41 -26.81 -6.43
C ILE A 610 25.23 -25.76 -5.67
N ALA A 611 25.69 -24.70 -6.34
CA ALA A 611 26.43 -23.62 -5.69
C ALA A 611 25.53 -22.84 -4.71
N ASP A 612 24.33 -22.47 -5.16
CA ASP A 612 23.33 -21.79 -4.35
C ASP A 612 22.88 -22.64 -3.16
N TYR A 613 22.71 -23.94 -3.38
CA TYR A 613 22.38 -24.92 -2.34
C TYR A 613 23.44 -24.98 -1.24
N LYS A 614 24.71 -25.10 -1.62
CA LYS A 614 25.82 -25.11 -0.65
C LYS A 614 25.88 -23.80 0.13
N TYR A 615 25.77 -22.67 -0.57
CA TYR A 615 25.81 -21.35 0.06
C TYR A 615 24.64 -21.13 1.04
N ALA A 616 23.43 -21.55 0.68
CA ALA A 616 22.25 -21.45 1.53
C ALA A 616 22.44 -22.25 2.83
N TRP A 617 22.90 -23.50 2.74
CA TRP A 617 23.14 -24.34 3.92
C TRP A 617 24.33 -23.87 4.77
N GLU A 618 25.40 -23.38 4.16
CA GLU A 618 26.51 -22.75 4.90
C GLU A 618 26.06 -21.52 5.68
N THR A 619 25.17 -20.73 5.09
CA THR A 619 24.60 -19.53 5.73
C THR A 619 23.73 -19.91 6.92
N ILE A 620 22.86 -20.92 6.78
CA ILE A 620 22.02 -21.42 7.88
C ILE A 620 22.87 -21.92 9.05
N LYS A 621 23.92 -22.69 8.78
CA LYS A 621 24.82 -23.23 9.81
C LYS A 621 25.56 -22.15 10.62
N ARG A 622 25.66 -20.92 10.10
CA ARG A 622 26.25 -19.77 10.80
C ARG A 622 25.23 -19.00 11.66
N CYS A 623 23.95 -19.28 11.54
CA CYS A 623 22.89 -18.60 12.28
C CYS A 623 22.62 -19.29 13.63
N GLN A 624 22.23 -18.51 14.64
CA GLN A 624 21.91 -19.01 15.99
C GLN A 624 20.41 -19.30 16.16
N GLY A 625 19.58 -18.91 15.20
CA GLY A 625 18.15 -19.19 15.18
C GLY A 625 17.58 -19.13 13.77
N VAL A 626 16.43 -19.75 13.58
CA VAL A 626 15.74 -19.87 12.30
C VAL A 626 14.29 -19.42 12.45
N VAL A 627 13.82 -18.63 11.49
CA VAL A 627 12.40 -18.28 11.34
C VAL A 627 11.92 -18.65 9.95
N VAL A 628 10.79 -19.36 9.89
CA VAL A 628 10.08 -19.66 8.64
C VAL A 628 8.75 -18.89 8.67
N PRO A 629 8.61 -17.82 7.87
CA PRO A 629 7.41 -16.99 7.83
C PRO A 629 6.26 -17.67 7.07
N GLY A 630 5.10 -17.01 7.13
CA GLY A 630 3.93 -17.34 6.31
C GLY A 630 4.22 -17.30 4.81
N GLY A 631 3.30 -17.87 4.03
CA GLY A 631 3.38 -17.86 2.57
C GLY A 631 2.25 -18.66 1.94
N PHE A 632 2.21 -18.64 0.61
CA PHE A 632 1.16 -19.30 -0.17
C PHE A 632 1.74 -20.03 -1.38
N GLY A 633 1.09 -21.15 -1.72
CA GLY A 633 1.40 -21.99 -2.88
C GLY A 633 2.57 -22.94 -2.66
N GLY A 634 2.68 -23.96 -3.53
CA GLY A 634 3.60 -25.09 -3.36
C GLY A 634 5.10 -24.83 -3.63
N ARG A 635 5.50 -23.58 -3.88
CA ARG A 635 6.88 -23.26 -4.30
C ARG A 635 7.82 -23.13 -3.10
N GLY A 636 8.97 -23.81 -3.13
CA GLY A 636 9.98 -23.72 -2.07
C GLY A 636 9.58 -24.43 -0.76
N ILE A 637 8.55 -25.28 -0.78
CA ILE A 637 7.99 -25.91 0.42
C ILE A 637 8.91 -27.01 0.94
N GLU A 638 9.50 -27.82 0.07
CA GLU A 638 10.40 -28.90 0.49
C GLU A 638 11.68 -28.34 1.11
N GLY A 639 12.18 -27.19 0.62
CA GLY A 639 13.29 -26.49 1.26
C GLY A 639 12.96 -25.97 2.66
N LYS A 640 11.73 -25.47 2.89
CA LYS A 640 11.27 -25.09 4.24
C LYS A 640 11.16 -26.30 5.17
N ILE A 641 10.63 -27.42 4.68
CA ILE A 641 10.52 -28.68 5.43
C ILE A 641 11.92 -29.18 5.82
N ALA A 642 12.89 -29.14 4.89
CA ALA A 642 14.28 -29.55 5.14
C ALA A 642 14.93 -28.72 6.27
N VAL A 643 14.66 -27.42 6.32
CA VAL A 643 15.17 -26.56 7.40
C VAL A 643 14.49 -26.83 8.74
N CYS A 644 13.19 -27.13 8.75
CA CYS A 644 12.50 -27.54 9.98
C CYS A 644 13.16 -28.79 10.59
N LYS A 645 13.50 -29.77 9.72
CA LYS A 645 14.23 -30.98 10.11
C LYS A 645 15.60 -30.64 10.69
N TYR A 646 16.38 -29.81 9.98
CA TYR A 646 17.69 -29.39 10.43
C TYR A 646 17.64 -28.72 11.81
N ALA A 647 16.70 -27.79 12.01
CA ALA A 647 16.56 -27.09 13.28
C ALA A 647 16.25 -28.05 14.43
N ARG A 648 15.29 -28.98 14.21
CA ARG A 648 14.92 -30.02 15.18
C ARG A 648 16.08 -30.93 15.55
N GLU A 649 16.82 -31.43 14.57
CA GLU A 649 17.88 -32.42 14.79
C GLU A 649 19.16 -31.82 15.40
N ASN A 650 19.38 -30.51 15.23
CA ASN A 650 20.58 -29.82 15.70
C ASN A 650 20.32 -28.90 16.90
N ASN A 651 19.13 -28.97 17.51
CA ASN A 651 18.73 -28.14 18.65
C ASN A 651 18.85 -26.62 18.38
N ILE A 652 18.58 -26.19 17.15
CA ILE A 652 18.66 -24.78 16.76
C ILE A 652 17.31 -24.10 17.04
N PRO A 653 17.28 -22.98 17.81
CA PRO A 653 16.08 -22.20 18.04
C PRO A 653 15.27 -21.92 16.78
N PHE A 654 13.99 -22.29 16.77
CA PHE A 654 13.12 -22.25 15.61
C PHE A 654 11.77 -21.61 15.95
N LEU A 655 11.30 -20.75 15.03
CA LEU A 655 9.93 -20.23 15.02
C LEU A 655 9.29 -20.44 13.63
N GLY A 656 8.21 -21.22 13.58
CA GLY A 656 7.36 -21.35 12.41
C GLY A 656 6.12 -20.46 12.54
N ILE A 657 5.90 -19.56 11.57
CA ILE A 657 4.75 -18.64 11.55
C ILE A 657 3.81 -19.04 10.42
N CYS A 658 2.53 -19.27 10.73
CA CYS A 658 1.49 -19.66 9.78
C CYS A 658 1.95 -20.87 8.94
N LEU A 659 2.29 -20.69 7.67
CA LEU A 659 2.87 -21.73 6.81
C LEU A 659 4.12 -22.40 7.43
N GLY A 660 4.96 -21.66 8.16
CA GLY A 660 6.13 -22.23 8.84
C GLY A 660 5.77 -23.27 9.90
N MET A 661 4.66 -23.05 10.63
CA MET A 661 4.11 -24.05 11.55
C MET A 661 3.67 -25.30 10.78
N GLN A 662 2.95 -25.13 9.67
CA GLN A 662 2.46 -26.22 8.84
C GLN A 662 3.62 -27.06 8.26
N CYS A 663 4.68 -26.42 7.75
CA CYS A 663 5.87 -27.12 7.27
C CYS A 663 6.55 -27.96 8.35
N ALA A 664 6.64 -27.44 9.59
CA ALA A 664 7.22 -28.17 10.71
C ALA A 664 6.37 -29.39 11.11
N VAL A 665 5.04 -29.26 11.08
CA VAL A 665 4.13 -30.40 11.36
C VAL A 665 4.25 -31.48 10.28
N ILE A 666 4.35 -31.08 9.00
CA ILE A 666 4.58 -32.01 7.87
C ILE A 666 5.91 -32.73 8.04
N GLU A 667 6.99 -32.02 8.37
CA GLU A 667 8.31 -32.58 8.64
C GLU A 667 8.26 -33.64 9.74
N PHE A 668 7.65 -33.29 10.87
CA PHE A 668 7.57 -34.15 12.04
C PHE A 668 6.73 -35.41 11.77
N ALA A 669 5.62 -35.26 11.03
CA ALA A 669 4.80 -36.40 10.62
C ALA A 669 5.57 -37.39 9.73
N ARG A 670 6.38 -36.86 8.78
CA ARG A 670 7.18 -37.68 7.86
C ARG A 670 8.33 -38.41 8.59
N ASN A 671 9.10 -37.68 9.39
CA ASN A 671 10.38 -38.18 9.92
C ASN A 671 10.26 -38.84 11.29
N VAL A 672 9.34 -38.39 12.16
CA VAL A 672 9.20 -38.91 13.53
C VAL A 672 8.03 -39.87 13.65
N CYS A 673 6.87 -39.52 13.09
CA CYS A 673 5.67 -40.38 13.16
C CYS A 673 5.60 -41.47 12.08
N GLY A 674 6.57 -41.50 11.14
CA GLY A 674 6.66 -42.50 10.08
C GLY A 674 5.56 -42.42 9.01
N ILE A 675 4.81 -41.31 8.93
CA ILE A 675 3.73 -41.12 7.95
C ILE A 675 4.35 -40.71 6.62
N LYS A 676 4.79 -41.71 5.85
CA LYS A 676 5.37 -41.49 4.51
C LYS A 676 4.34 -40.82 3.60
N GLY A 677 4.75 -39.73 2.94
CA GLY A 677 3.87 -38.95 2.06
C GLY A 677 2.94 -37.97 2.78
N ALA A 678 3.09 -37.76 4.09
CA ALA A 678 2.38 -36.70 4.80
C ALA A 678 2.55 -35.35 4.10
N ASN A 679 1.45 -34.65 3.82
CA ASN A 679 1.47 -33.34 3.17
C ASN A 679 0.23 -32.50 3.51
N SER A 680 0.22 -31.26 3.01
CA SER A 680 -0.94 -30.37 3.01
C SER A 680 -1.80 -30.59 1.78
N THR A 681 -3.12 -30.52 1.95
CA THR A 681 -4.06 -30.49 0.83
C THR A 681 -3.94 -29.23 -0.04
N GLU A 682 -3.22 -28.20 0.43
CA GLU A 682 -2.85 -27.03 -0.39
C GLU A 682 -1.89 -27.41 -1.53
N PHE A 683 -0.88 -28.23 -1.22
CA PHE A 683 0.24 -28.53 -2.12
C PHE A 683 0.04 -29.83 -2.89
N ASP A 684 -0.56 -30.82 -2.25
CA ASP A 684 -0.84 -32.12 -2.83
C ASP A 684 -2.31 -32.50 -2.58
N LYS A 685 -3.12 -32.45 -3.64
CA LYS A 685 -4.54 -32.83 -3.55
C LYS A 685 -4.76 -34.35 -3.55
N THR A 686 -3.71 -35.13 -3.78
CA THR A 686 -3.80 -36.60 -3.87
C THR A 686 -3.64 -37.29 -2.52
N VAL A 687 -3.14 -36.60 -1.50
CA VAL A 687 -3.01 -37.18 -0.15
C VAL A 687 -4.38 -37.52 0.43
N VAL A 688 -4.49 -38.71 1.04
CA VAL A 688 -5.72 -39.22 1.65
C VAL A 688 -5.45 -39.80 3.04
N GLY A 689 -6.49 -39.86 3.88
CA GLY A 689 -6.41 -40.49 5.20
C GLY A 689 -5.38 -39.83 6.11
N GLU A 690 -4.49 -40.62 6.72
CA GLU A 690 -3.45 -40.12 7.63
C GLU A 690 -2.35 -39.30 6.92
N GLN A 691 -2.27 -39.29 5.59
CA GLN A 691 -1.32 -38.44 4.88
C GLN A 691 -1.76 -36.98 4.84
N GLN A 692 -3.04 -36.70 5.10
CA GLN A 692 -3.60 -35.35 5.16
C GLN A 692 -3.29 -34.70 6.51
N VAL A 693 -2.08 -34.19 6.67
CA VAL A 693 -1.62 -33.59 7.93
C VAL A 693 -2.12 -32.16 8.08
N VAL A 694 -2.25 -31.44 6.97
CA VAL A 694 -2.81 -30.09 6.93
C VAL A 694 -3.96 -30.08 5.92
N VAL A 695 -5.11 -29.56 6.33
CA VAL A 695 -6.38 -29.63 5.57
C VAL A 695 -7.02 -28.25 5.43
N ASP A 696 -7.76 -28.05 4.34
CA ASP A 696 -8.59 -26.84 4.15
C ASP A 696 -9.73 -26.83 5.18
N MET A 697 -9.76 -25.83 6.06
CA MET A 697 -10.74 -25.73 7.14
C MET A 697 -11.26 -24.28 7.27
N PRO A 698 -11.96 -23.79 6.24
CA PRO A 698 -12.40 -22.39 6.19
C PRO A 698 -13.43 -22.10 7.28
N GLU A 699 -13.57 -20.81 7.59
CA GLU A 699 -14.60 -20.35 8.50
C GLU A 699 -15.94 -20.21 7.77
N HIS A 700 -16.99 -20.69 8.44
CA HIS A 700 -18.36 -20.57 7.97
C HIS A 700 -19.05 -19.57 8.90
N LYS A 701 -19.11 -18.30 8.48
CA LYS A 701 -19.89 -17.28 9.19
C LYS A 701 -21.33 -17.45 8.75
N GLY A 702 -22.14 -18.02 9.63
CA GLY A 702 -23.52 -18.46 9.35
C GLY A 702 -24.47 -17.33 8.96
N ASP A 703 -24.15 -16.08 9.29
CA ASP A 703 -25.01 -14.94 8.99
C ASP A 703 -24.20 -13.74 8.48
N GLU A 704 -24.70 -13.13 7.41
CA GLU A 704 -24.46 -11.76 6.90
C GLU A 704 -23.22 -11.39 6.06
N LYS A 705 -22.15 -12.20 5.91
CA LYS A 705 -20.94 -11.77 5.14
C LYS A 705 -20.39 -12.74 4.09
N GLY A 706 -21.29 -13.31 3.29
CA GLY A 706 -20.96 -14.06 2.07
C GLY A 706 -21.24 -15.56 2.18
N MET A 707 -21.80 -16.14 1.11
CA MET A 707 -21.99 -17.58 1.00
C MET A 707 -20.65 -18.25 0.66
N GLY A 708 -20.23 -19.25 1.44
CA GLY A 708 -19.03 -20.07 1.18
C GLY A 708 -18.05 -20.16 2.35
N GLY A 709 -16.89 -20.79 2.11
CA GLY A 709 -15.82 -20.90 3.09
C GLY A 709 -14.90 -19.68 3.07
N THR A 710 -14.95 -18.87 4.12
CA THR A 710 -14.12 -17.66 4.28
C THR A 710 -12.75 -17.98 4.89
N MET A 711 -11.76 -17.12 4.64
CA MET A 711 -10.44 -17.18 5.27
C MET A 711 -10.56 -16.88 6.78
N ARG A 712 -9.76 -17.56 7.61
CA ARG A 712 -9.58 -17.17 9.02
C ARG A 712 -8.72 -15.91 9.06
N LEU A 713 -9.39 -14.78 9.32
CA LEU A 713 -8.84 -13.44 9.18
C LEU A 713 -9.17 -12.57 10.39
N GLY A 714 -8.25 -11.68 10.76
CA GLY A 714 -8.41 -10.71 11.85
C GLY A 714 -8.00 -11.24 13.22
N LEU A 715 -8.34 -10.49 14.27
CA LEU A 715 -8.03 -10.82 15.65
C LEU A 715 -8.86 -12.01 16.12
N ARG A 716 -8.22 -13.05 16.64
CA ARG A 716 -8.87 -14.23 17.22
C ARG A 716 -8.24 -14.60 18.54
N ASP A 717 -9.05 -15.26 19.36
CA ASP A 717 -8.65 -15.71 20.67
C ASP A 717 -8.06 -17.12 20.63
N THR A 718 -6.89 -17.26 21.26
CA THR A 718 -6.21 -18.54 21.50
C THR A 718 -6.13 -18.79 23.01
N VAL A 719 -6.47 -19.99 23.45
CA VAL A 719 -6.37 -20.42 24.85
C VAL A 719 -5.23 -21.41 25.01
N PHE A 720 -4.42 -21.26 26.05
CA PHE A 720 -3.39 -22.22 26.41
C PHE A 720 -3.99 -23.44 27.14
N LEU A 721 -3.60 -24.64 26.72
CA LEU A 721 -4.10 -25.92 27.25
C LEU A 721 -3.31 -26.40 28.49
N THR A 722 -2.12 -25.84 28.71
CA THR A 722 -1.20 -26.18 29.81
C THR A 722 -0.59 -24.91 30.43
N GLU A 723 -0.18 -25.02 31.70
CA GLU A 723 0.63 -24.03 32.42
C GLU A 723 2.12 -24.15 32.03
N ASN A 724 2.56 -25.37 31.73
CA ASN A 724 3.95 -25.68 31.43
C ASN A 724 4.26 -25.55 29.94
N CYS A 725 4.14 -24.32 29.41
CA CYS A 725 4.62 -23.99 28.07
C CYS A 725 5.37 -22.66 28.07
N LYS A 726 6.39 -22.56 27.19
CA LYS A 726 7.30 -21.41 27.14
C LYS A 726 6.57 -20.16 26.67
N LEU A 727 5.72 -20.28 25.65
CA LEU A 727 4.98 -19.14 25.13
C LEU A 727 4.04 -18.54 26.17
N ARG A 728 3.31 -19.36 26.93
CA ARG A 728 2.46 -18.84 28.00
C ARG A 728 3.25 -18.05 29.04
N LYS A 729 4.42 -18.55 29.44
CA LYS A 729 5.31 -17.83 30.37
C LYS A 729 5.82 -16.51 29.79
N LEU A 730 6.07 -16.46 28.47
CA LEU A 730 6.48 -15.24 27.77
C LEU A 730 5.34 -14.22 27.63
N TYR A 731 4.11 -14.68 27.36
CA TYR A 731 2.91 -13.85 27.31
C TYR A 731 2.41 -13.42 28.69
N ASP A 732 2.72 -14.20 29.74
CA ASP A 732 2.21 -14.03 31.10
C ASP A 732 0.66 -14.02 31.15
N ALA A 733 0.02 -14.84 30.30
CA ALA A 733 -1.42 -14.85 30.10
C ALA A 733 -1.98 -16.25 29.80
N LYS A 734 -3.20 -16.56 30.29
CA LYS A 734 -3.93 -17.82 30.01
C LYS A 734 -4.57 -17.88 28.62
N LYS A 735 -4.90 -16.70 28.10
CA LYS A 735 -5.58 -16.47 26.83
C LYS A 735 -4.89 -15.30 26.15
N ILE A 736 -4.70 -15.40 24.84
CA ILE A 736 -4.11 -14.36 24.02
C ILE A 736 -5.04 -14.07 22.84
N SER A 737 -4.92 -12.87 22.28
CA SER A 737 -5.65 -12.46 21.08
C SER A 737 -4.62 -12.03 20.05
N GLU A 738 -4.58 -12.72 18.92
CA GLU A 738 -3.58 -12.53 17.86
C GLU A 738 -4.24 -12.49 16.49
N ARG A 739 -3.56 -11.90 15.50
CA ARG A 739 -4.11 -11.73 14.16
C ARG A 739 -3.81 -12.92 13.27
N HIS A 740 -4.83 -13.41 12.58
CA HIS A 740 -4.73 -14.53 11.64
C HIS A 740 -4.92 -14.07 10.20
N ARG A 741 -4.29 -14.79 9.27
CA ARG A 741 -4.48 -14.67 7.82
C ARG A 741 -4.11 -15.98 7.14
N HIS A 742 -5.01 -16.96 7.23
CA HIS A 742 -4.79 -18.27 6.63
C HIS A 742 -6.11 -19.01 6.40
N ARG A 743 -6.02 -20.13 5.70
CA ARG A 743 -7.17 -20.97 5.34
C ARG A 743 -7.01 -22.44 5.77
N TYR A 744 -5.78 -22.91 5.86
CA TYR A 744 -5.44 -24.30 6.13
C TYR A 744 -5.06 -24.50 7.59
N GLU A 745 -5.48 -25.63 8.14
CA GLU A 745 -5.31 -25.98 9.55
C GLU A 745 -4.69 -27.38 9.69
N VAL A 746 -4.05 -27.64 10.84
CA VAL A 746 -3.57 -29.00 11.15
C VAL A 746 -4.78 -29.91 11.34
N ASN A 747 -4.78 -31.07 10.67
CA ASN A 747 -5.87 -32.03 10.75
C ASN A 747 -6.02 -32.56 12.19
N PRO A 748 -7.15 -32.28 12.87
CA PRO A 748 -7.36 -32.70 14.26
C PRO A 748 -7.24 -34.21 14.47
N LYS A 749 -7.51 -35.02 13.44
CA LYS A 749 -7.39 -36.49 13.50
C LYS A 749 -5.94 -36.96 13.74
N ILE A 750 -4.95 -36.15 13.37
CA ILE A 750 -3.53 -36.51 13.45
C ILE A 750 -2.84 -35.88 14.67
N VAL A 751 -3.42 -34.81 15.22
CA VAL A 751 -2.89 -34.07 16.38
C VAL A 751 -2.55 -34.98 17.58
N PRO A 752 -3.40 -35.95 18.01
CA PRO A 752 -3.05 -36.85 19.11
C PRO A 752 -1.80 -37.69 18.85
N LYS A 753 -1.62 -38.18 17.61
CA LYS A 753 -0.47 -38.98 17.21
C LYS A 753 0.83 -38.17 17.24
N LEU A 754 0.78 -36.92 16.75
CA LEU A 754 1.90 -35.98 16.80
C LEU A 754 2.28 -35.63 18.24
N SER A 755 1.28 -35.37 19.08
CA SER A 755 1.48 -35.00 20.48
C SER A 755 2.10 -36.13 21.29
N ARG A 756 1.64 -37.37 21.10
CA ARG A 756 2.24 -38.56 21.75
C ARG A 756 3.69 -38.80 21.32
N ALA A 757 4.08 -38.36 20.13
CA ALA A 757 5.44 -38.45 19.63
C ALA A 757 6.36 -37.29 20.09
N GLY A 758 5.84 -36.31 20.84
CA GLY A 758 6.61 -35.21 21.46
C GLY A 758 6.35 -33.81 20.89
N LEU A 759 5.55 -33.67 19.83
CA LEU A 759 5.14 -32.37 19.29
C LEU A 759 3.86 -31.89 19.99
N LEU A 760 4.01 -31.23 21.13
CA LEU A 760 2.91 -30.91 22.03
C LEU A 760 2.13 -29.69 21.53
N PHE A 761 0.84 -29.88 21.23
CA PHE A 761 -0.05 -28.77 20.93
C PHE A 761 -0.53 -28.12 22.23
N VAL A 762 -0.11 -26.87 22.46
CA VAL A 762 -0.28 -26.16 23.73
C VAL A 762 -1.28 -25.02 23.65
N GLY A 763 -1.72 -24.64 22.44
CA GLY A 763 -2.67 -23.55 22.23
C GLY A 763 -3.74 -23.92 21.20
N MET A 764 -4.97 -23.51 21.50
CA MET A 764 -6.16 -23.84 20.71
C MET A 764 -7.00 -22.58 20.46
N GLY A 765 -7.47 -22.43 19.21
CA GLY A 765 -8.37 -21.34 18.83
C GLY A 765 -9.78 -21.54 19.38
N ILE A 766 -10.41 -20.45 19.82
CA ILE A 766 -11.84 -20.46 20.18
C ILE A 766 -12.67 -20.26 18.90
N ASN A 767 -13.68 -21.12 18.68
CA ASN A 767 -14.64 -20.95 17.59
C ASN A 767 -15.72 -19.92 17.96
N GLU A 768 -15.99 -18.97 17.07
CA GLU A 768 -16.96 -17.88 17.29
C GLU A 768 -18.43 -18.34 17.32
N ASN A 769 -18.76 -19.49 16.73
CA ASN A 769 -20.12 -20.02 16.67
C ASN A 769 -20.34 -21.17 17.68
N ILE A 770 -20.61 -20.81 18.94
CA ILE A 770 -21.29 -21.68 19.92
C ILE A 770 -22.72 -21.13 20.17
N ALA A 771 -23.32 -20.48 19.16
CA ALA A 771 -24.70 -20.01 19.22
C ALA A 771 -25.65 -21.09 18.66
N HIS A 772 -26.33 -21.78 19.58
CA HIS A 772 -27.56 -22.56 19.40
C HIS A 772 -27.63 -23.58 18.23
N VAL A 773 -27.27 -24.83 18.52
CA VAL A 773 -27.84 -26.00 17.82
C VAL A 773 -28.53 -26.90 18.85
N ASN A 774 -29.86 -26.98 18.74
CA ASN A 774 -30.73 -28.00 19.34
C ASN A 774 -30.58 -28.33 20.83
N GLY A 775 -30.86 -27.35 21.72
CA GLY A 775 -31.35 -27.61 23.08
C GLY A 775 -30.47 -28.40 24.06
N ASN A 776 -29.33 -28.92 23.62
CA ASN A 776 -28.33 -29.59 24.43
C ASN A 776 -27.15 -28.65 24.61
N ILE A 777 -26.95 -28.23 25.85
CA ILE A 777 -25.89 -27.33 26.29
C ILE A 777 -24.53 -28.04 26.11
N SER A 778 -23.90 -27.92 24.94
CA SER A 778 -22.44 -28.05 24.79
C SER A 778 -21.83 -26.65 24.71
N SER A 779 -22.17 -25.82 25.69
CA SER A 779 -21.75 -24.42 25.75
C SER A 779 -20.25 -24.30 25.99
N TYR A 780 -19.65 -23.21 25.51
CA TYR A 780 -18.40 -22.59 25.93
C TYR A 780 -17.96 -22.88 27.39
N SER A 781 -18.91 -22.95 28.33
CA SER A 781 -18.67 -23.30 29.72
C SER A 781 -18.21 -24.74 29.97
N ALA A 782 -18.56 -25.71 29.12
CA ALA A 782 -18.11 -27.10 29.22
C ALA A 782 -16.66 -27.26 28.73
N LEU A 783 -16.26 -26.55 27.66
CA LEU A 783 -14.87 -26.52 27.17
C LEU A 783 -13.96 -25.77 28.15
N LEU A 784 -14.40 -24.63 28.69
CA LEU A 784 -13.68 -23.95 29.77
C LEU A 784 -13.64 -24.78 31.05
N LYS A 785 -14.75 -25.43 31.45
CA LYS A 785 -14.74 -26.36 32.58
C LYS A 785 -13.82 -27.56 32.35
N LEU A 786 -13.68 -28.10 31.13
CA LEU A 786 -12.70 -29.15 30.83
C LEU A 786 -11.25 -28.64 30.92
N VAL A 787 -11.02 -27.35 30.62
CA VAL A 787 -9.71 -26.69 30.81
C VAL A 787 -9.47 -26.38 32.31
N GLU A 788 -10.51 -26.09 33.09
CA GLU A 788 -10.47 -25.63 34.49
C GLU A 788 -10.65 -26.74 35.56
N CYS A 789 -11.29 -27.88 35.27
CA CYS A 789 -11.82 -28.81 36.29
C CYS A 789 -10.80 -29.59 37.13
N GLU A 790 -9.52 -29.67 36.75
CA GLU A 790 -8.58 -30.58 37.42
C GLU A 790 -7.43 -29.90 38.17
N THR A 791 -7.32 -28.58 38.15
CA THR A 791 -6.31 -27.86 38.96
C THR A 791 -6.61 -27.87 40.47
N SER A 792 -7.71 -28.50 40.91
CA SER A 792 -8.20 -28.44 42.30
C SER A 792 -8.13 -29.74 43.11
N LYS A 793 -7.60 -30.85 42.59
CA LYS A 793 -7.52 -32.12 43.35
C LYS A 793 -6.16 -32.78 43.24
N THR A 794 -5.22 -32.38 44.10
CA THR A 794 -4.26 -33.25 44.83
C THR A 794 -3.26 -32.38 45.59
N VAL A 795 -3.63 -31.97 46.81
CA VAL A 795 -2.63 -31.62 47.84
C VAL A 795 -2.67 -32.74 48.87
N GLY A 796 -1.75 -33.69 48.69
CA GLY A 796 -1.43 -34.74 49.64
C GLY A 796 0.08 -34.95 49.55
N GLU A 797 0.78 -34.51 50.59
CA GLU A 797 2.24 -34.47 50.70
C GLU A 797 2.89 -35.82 50.35
N LYS A 798 3.80 -35.80 49.34
CA LYS A 798 5.11 -36.49 49.36
C LYS A 798 5.94 -36.17 48.12
N SER A 799 7.25 -36.12 48.35
CA SER A 799 8.35 -35.73 47.46
C SER A 799 8.47 -36.54 46.16
N THR A 800 8.54 -35.87 45.00
CA THR A 800 9.56 -36.03 43.93
C THR A 800 9.19 -35.17 42.71
N GLN A 801 10.07 -34.25 42.29
CA GLN A 801 9.86 -33.37 41.13
C GLN A 801 9.74 -34.12 39.79
N GLU A 802 10.23 -35.36 39.71
CA GLU A 802 10.16 -36.20 38.50
C GLU A 802 8.79 -36.87 38.28
N MET A 803 8.02 -37.16 39.33
CA MET A 803 6.66 -37.70 39.18
C MET A 803 5.63 -36.64 38.75
N TYR A 804 5.86 -35.36 39.10
CA TYR A 804 4.95 -34.26 38.75
C TYR A 804 4.94 -33.96 37.24
N ALA A 805 6.10 -33.96 36.58
CA ALA A 805 6.20 -33.68 35.14
C ALA A 805 5.52 -34.75 34.26
N ILE A 806 5.60 -36.02 34.68
CA ILE A 806 4.94 -37.15 34.00
C ILE A 806 3.41 -37.05 34.13
N SER A 807 2.90 -36.43 35.20
CA SER A 807 1.45 -36.21 35.40
C SER A 807 0.88 -35.08 34.52
N GLU A 808 1.58 -33.94 34.39
CA GLU A 808 1.08 -32.80 33.60
C GLU A 808 1.07 -33.06 32.10
N GLN A 809 2.09 -33.73 31.58
CA GLN A 809 2.12 -34.11 30.16
C GLN A 809 1.02 -35.12 29.84
N GLY A 810 0.78 -36.10 30.73
CA GLY A 810 -0.34 -37.03 30.60
C GLY A 810 -1.69 -36.32 30.59
N ILE A 811 -1.87 -35.31 31.44
CA ILE A 811 -3.07 -34.46 31.45
C ILE A 811 -3.22 -33.72 30.12
N LEU A 812 -2.17 -33.08 29.59
CA LEU A 812 -2.23 -32.37 28.31
C LEU A 812 -2.59 -33.33 27.16
N LEU A 813 -1.97 -34.51 27.09
CA LEU A 813 -2.27 -35.51 26.07
C LEU A 813 -3.72 -35.98 26.17
N SER A 814 -4.23 -36.22 27.37
CA SER A 814 -5.64 -36.59 27.58
C SER A 814 -6.59 -35.47 27.14
N LYS A 815 -6.26 -34.19 27.41
CA LYS A 815 -7.04 -33.04 26.93
C LYS A 815 -7.09 -33.00 25.41
N ILE A 816 -5.94 -33.19 24.76
CA ILE A 816 -5.84 -33.21 23.29
C ILE A 816 -6.65 -34.37 22.72
N GLU A 817 -6.55 -35.56 23.29
CA GLU A 817 -7.32 -36.73 22.85
C GLU A 817 -8.82 -36.54 23.03
N ASN A 818 -9.27 -35.93 24.13
CA ASN A 818 -10.68 -35.60 24.34
C ASN A 818 -11.19 -34.55 23.35
N LEU A 819 -10.40 -33.50 23.09
CA LEU A 819 -10.74 -32.42 22.16
C LEU A 819 -10.78 -32.91 20.70
N CYS A 820 -9.87 -33.80 20.32
CA CYS A 820 -9.77 -34.33 18.95
C CYS A 820 -10.55 -35.65 18.73
N GLY A 821 -10.96 -36.34 19.80
CA GLY A 821 -11.44 -37.73 19.80
C GLY A 821 -12.94 -37.96 19.65
N THR A 822 -13.80 -36.93 19.73
CA THR A 822 -15.26 -37.07 19.56
C THR A 822 -15.69 -36.95 18.09
N GLY A 823 -15.06 -37.70 17.20
CA GLY A 823 -15.37 -37.74 15.76
C GLY A 823 -16.09 -39.02 15.30
N GLY A 824 -16.79 -39.70 16.22
CA GLY A 824 -17.31 -41.07 16.00
C GLY A 824 -18.81 -41.24 15.82
N ASN A 825 -19.66 -40.24 16.09
CA ASN A 825 -21.11 -40.34 15.87
C ASN A 825 -21.65 -39.02 15.32
N GLU A 826 -22.62 -39.10 14.42
CA GLU A 826 -23.19 -38.08 13.53
C GLU A 826 -23.83 -36.85 14.20
N ILE A 827 -23.11 -36.13 15.06
CA ILE A 827 -23.54 -34.83 15.60
C ILE A 827 -22.40 -33.84 15.41
N SER A 828 -22.69 -32.72 14.75
CA SER A 828 -21.75 -31.67 14.33
C SER A 828 -20.91 -31.13 15.48
N VAL A 829 -19.70 -31.66 15.69
CA VAL A 829 -18.74 -31.08 16.63
C VAL A 829 -18.02 -29.91 15.96
N THR A 830 -18.00 -28.77 16.65
CA THR A 830 -17.20 -27.59 16.33
C THR A 830 -15.77 -27.97 15.97
N SER A 831 -15.30 -27.59 14.78
CA SER A 831 -13.96 -27.90 14.27
C SER A 831 -12.87 -27.34 15.19
N VAL A 832 -12.20 -28.18 15.98
CA VAL A 832 -11.09 -27.77 16.85
C VAL A 832 -9.89 -27.34 16.00
N ARG A 833 -9.32 -26.16 16.28
CA ARG A 833 -8.15 -25.60 15.59
C ARG A 833 -6.98 -25.50 16.55
N MET A 834 -5.91 -26.21 16.26
CA MET A 834 -4.68 -26.14 17.06
C MET A 834 -3.78 -25.04 16.50
N GLU A 835 -3.49 -24.05 17.32
CA GLU A 835 -2.86 -22.79 16.87
C GLU A 835 -1.42 -22.65 17.35
N ILE A 836 -1.01 -23.41 18.38
CA ILE A 836 0.33 -23.34 18.95
C ILE A 836 0.85 -24.75 19.25
N PHE A 837 2.06 -25.07 18.79
CA PHE A 837 2.81 -26.23 19.27
C PHE A 837 4.17 -25.83 19.87
N GLU A 838 4.66 -26.66 20.79
CA GLU A 838 6.04 -26.67 21.29
C GLU A 838 6.61 -28.09 21.19
N LEU A 839 7.85 -28.23 20.72
CA LEU A 839 8.54 -29.52 20.75
C LEU A 839 9.14 -29.79 22.13
N GLN A 840 8.87 -30.98 22.66
CA GLN A 840 9.46 -31.46 23.90
C GLN A 840 11.00 -31.57 23.82
N ASP A 841 11.68 -31.27 24.92
CA ASP A 841 13.15 -31.37 25.10
C ASP A 841 14.01 -30.51 24.15
N HIS A 842 13.40 -29.65 23.34
CA HIS A 842 14.12 -28.72 22.46
C HIS A 842 14.24 -27.31 23.10
N PRO A 843 15.39 -26.60 23.00
CA PRO A 843 15.59 -25.30 23.64
C PRO A 843 14.53 -24.25 23.26
N TYR A 844 14.20 -24.14 21.98
CA TYR A 844 13.06 -23.35 21.50
C TYR A 844 12.64 -23.83 20.11
N PHE A 845 11.56 -24.61 20.00
CA PHE A 845 11.00 -25.01 18.71
C PHE A 845 9.49 -24.84 18.79
N VAL A 846 9.05 -23.72 18.24
CA VAL A 846 7.70 -23.20 18.43
C VAL A 846 7.07 -22.99 17.07
N GLY A 847 5.81 -23.38 16.91
CA GLY A 847 5.01 -23.08 15.74
C GLY A 847 3.71 -22.39 16.14
N VAL A 848 3.37 -21.30 15.45
CA VAL A 848 2.15 -20.53 15.66
C VAL A 848 1.38 -20.36 14.35
N GLN A 849 0.05 -20.48 14.38
CA GLN A 849 -0.80 -20.22 13.21
C GLN A 849 -1.02 -18.72 12.96
N PHE A 850 -1.12 -17.92 14.02
CA PHE A 850 -1.26 -16.48 13.92
C PHE A 850 0.05 -15.81 13.49
N HIS A 851 -0.03 -14.51 13.18
CA HIS A 851 1.09 -13.67 12.77
C HIS A 851 1.56 -12.78 13.94
N PRO A 852 2.56 -13.23 14.73
CA PRO A 852 3.03 -12.51 15.91
C PRO A 852 3.71 -11.16 15.59
N GLU A 853 4.03 -10.91 14.32
CA GLU A 853 4.70 -9.70 13.85
C GLU A 853 3.79 -8.46 13.78
N TYR A 854 2.47 -8.63 13.70
CA TYR A 854 1.54 -7.51 13.53
C TYR A 854 1.33 -6.71 14.82
N LEU A 855 1.25 -7.38 15.97
CA LEU A 855 1.02 -6.73 17.27
C LEU A 855 2.31 -6.28 17.99
N SER A 856 3.47 -6.47 17.36
CA SER A 856 4.78 -6.11 17.95
C SER A 856 5.00 -4.59 18.00
N HIS A 857 5.29 -4.03 19.18
CA HIS A 857 5.57 -2.61 19.38
C HIS A 857 7.04 -2.39 19.82
N PRO A 858 7.68 -1.25 19.49
CA PRO A 858 9.05 -0.96 19.95
C PRO A 858 9.23 -1.01 21.49
N LEU A 859 8.18 -0.63 22.22
CA LEU A 859 8.14 -0.66 23.69
C LEU A 859 7.74 -2.02 24.27
N GLN A 860 7.05 -2.85 23.50
CA GLN A 860 6.56 -4.17 23.89
C GLN A 860 6.74 -5.13 22.71
N PRO A 861 7.87 -5.87 22.67
CA PRO A 861 8.14 -6.77 21.57
C PRO A 861 7.17 -7.96 21.59
N SER A 862 6.97 -8.54 20.42
CA SER A 862 6.16 -9.76 20.28
C SER A 862 6.77 -10.94 21.06
N PRO A 863 6.03 -11.59 21.97
CA PRO A 863 6.57 -12.64 22.83
C PRO A 863 7.18 -13.85 22.09
N PRO A 864 6.59 -14.41 21.01
CA PRO A 864 7.20 -15.51 20.26
C PRO A 864 8.52 -15.13 19.57
N LEU A 865 8.64 -13.89 19.09
CA LEU A 865 9.86 -13.41 18.44
C LEU A 865 10.92 -13.05 19.48
N PHE A 866 10.51 -12.51 20.62
CA PHE A 866 11.40 -12.27 21.75
C PHE A 866 11.97 -13.57 22.31
N GLY A 867 11.12 -14.60 22.49
CA GLY A 867 11.54 -15.94 22.87
C GLY A 867 12.57 -16.54 21.92
N LEU A 868 12.39 -16.38 20.61
CA LEU A 868 13.35 -16.82 19.59
C LEU A 868 14.71 -16.13 19.75
N ILE A 869 14.72 -14.80 19.89
CA ILE A 869 15.96 -14.05 20.05
C ILE A 869 16.67 -14.41 21.36
N CYS A 870 15.93 -14.53 22.47
CA CYS A 870 16.49 -14.93 23.75
C CYS A 870 17.03 -16.36 23.71
N ALA A 871 16.41 -17.27 22.97
CA ALA A 871 16.92 -18.62 22.79
C ALA A 871 18.21 -18.62 21.96
N ALA A 872 18.22 -17.88 20.84
CA ALA A 872 19.39 -17.72 19.97
C ALA A 872 20.57 -17.02 20.68
N SER A 873 20.30 -16.18 21.68
CA SER A 873 21.32 -15.50 22.50
C SER A 873 21.70 -16.25 23.79
N GLY A 874 21.07 -17.39 24.08
CA GLY A 874 21.30 -18.17 25.32
C GLY A 874 20.72 -17.53 26.59
N GLN A 875 19.83 -16.55 26.46
CA GLN A 875 19.23 -15.79 27.57
C GLN A 875 17.86 -16.32 28.02
N LEU A 876 17.19 -17.17 27.23
CA LEU A 876 15.79 -17.57 27.45
C LEU A 876 15.53 -18.13 28.86
N GLU A 877 16.35 -19.06 29.34
CA GLU A 877 16.18 -19.67 30.66
C GLU A 877 16.30 -18.65 31.80
N SER A 878 17.18 -17.65 31.66
CA SER A 878 17.31 -16.57 32.64
C SER A 878 16.02 -15.74 32.70
N PHE A 879 15.45 -15.42 31.54
CA PHE A 879 14.18 -14.69 31.45
C PHE A 879 13.01 -15.48 32.04
N LEU A 880 12.89 -16.77 31.71
CA LEU A 880 11.80 -17.62 32.19
C LEU A 880 11.85 -17.85 33.72
N ARG A 881 13.03 -17.79 34.34
CA ARG A 881 13.21 -17.90 35.80
C ARG A 881 12.90 -16.63 36.58
N GLY A 882 12.43 -15.57 35.92
CA GLY A 882 12.03 -14.34 36.58
C GLY A 882 13.11 -13.25 36.63
N SER A 883 14.24 -13.42 35.93
CA SER A 883 15.12 -12.30 35.57
C SER A 883 14.38 -11.44 34.53
N LYS A 884 13.32 -10.74 34.95
CA LYS A 884 12.68 -9.71 34.12
C LYS A 884 13.75 -8.61 33.96
N ILE A 885 14.47 -8.61 32.83
CA ILE A 885 15.24 -7.43 32.44
C ILE A 885 14.22 -6.29 32.42
N PRO A 886 14.46 -5.19 33.15
CA PRO A 886 13.49 -4.13 33.24
C PRO A 886 13.17 -3.64 31.83
N SER A 887 11.95 -3.89 31.35
CA SER A 887 11.47 -3.20 30.16
C SER A 887 11.47 -1.69 30.46
N PRO A 888 11.65 -0.81 29.47
CA PRO A 888 11.51 0.63 29.67
C PRO A 888 10.20 1.00 30.40
N MET A 889 9.13 0.23 30.16
CA MET A 889 7.85 0.32 30.88
C MET A 889 7.95 -0.06 32.36
N SER A 890 8.70 -1.10 32.73
CA SER A 890 8.88 -1.46 34.15
C SER A 890 9.72 -0.44 34.93
N ILE A 891 10.71 0.18 34.27
CA ILE A 891 11.49 1.29 34.83
C ILE A 891 10.58 2.50 35.06
N LEU A 892 9.69 2.79 34.10
CA LEU A 892 8.73 3.89 34.21
C LEU A 892 7.65 3.61 35.24
N LYS A 893 7.10 2.40 35.32
CA LYS A 893 6.14 2.04 36.36
C LYS A 893 6.78 2.13 37.74
N ALA A 894 8.05 1.76 37.86
CA ALA A 894 8.84 1.98 39.08
C ALA A 894 9.05 3.48 39.38
N ALA A 895 9.33 4.30 38.35
CA ALA A 895 9.49 5.75 38.49
C ALA A 895 8.18 6.48 38.81
N GLU A 896 7.06 6.12 38.18
CA GLU A 896 5.70 6.60 38.46
C GLU A 896 5.28 6.21 39.89
N ASN A 897 5.55 4.98 40.30
CA ASN A 897 5.35 4.56 41.69
C ASN A 897 6.23 5.38 42.66
N TYR A 898 7.45 5.73 42.27
CA TYR A 898 8.34 6.57 43.08
C TYR A 898 7.85 8.02 43.19
N VAL A 899 7.30 8.58 42.11
CA VAL A 899 6.69 9.93 42.08
C VAL A 899 5.40 9.95 42.90
N ASN A 900 4.58 8.89 42.83
CA ASN A 900 3.38 8.73 43.67
C ASN A 900 3.72 8.62 45.16
N VAL A 901 4.83 7.95 45.51
CA VAL A 901 5.34 7.90 46.89
C VAL A 901 5.86 9.27 47.37
N LEU A 902 6.51 10.04 46.49
CA LEU A 902 6.95 11.41 46.79
C LEU A 902 5.78 12.39 46.96
N THR A 903 4.71 12.25 46.17
CA THR A 903 3.48 13.06 46.34
C THR A 903 2.74 12.69 47.62
N LEU A 904 2.68 11.40 47.98
CA LEU A 904 2.15 10.95 49.29
C LEU A 904 2.97 11.51 50.46
N HIS A 905 4.31 11.59 50.33
CA HIS A 905 5.15 12.20 51.35
C HIS A 905 4.96 13.72 51.46
N HIS A 906 4.60 14.40 50.37
CA HIS A 906 4.29 15.84 50.39
C HIS A 906 2.87 16.17 50.87
N PHE A 907 1.96 15.20 50.84
CA PHE A 907 0.63 15.34 51.45
C PHE A 907 0.62 15.01 52.96
N ILE A 908 1.67 14.35 53.47
CA ILE A 908 1.81 13.94 54.88
C ILE A 908 2.78 14.86 55.66
N SER A 909 3.53 15.74 54.99
CA SER A 909 4.34 16.82 55.58
C SER A 909 3.65 18.17 55.45
#